data_AF-A0A926IDY9-F1
#
_entry.id   AF-A0A926IDY9-F1
#
_cell.length_a   1.000
_cell.length_b   1.000
_cell.length_c   1.000
_cell.angle_alpha   90.00
_cell.angle_beta   90.00
_cell.angle_gamma   90.00
#
_symmetry.space_group_name_H-M   'P 1'
#
loop_
_entity.id
_entity.type
_entity.pdbx_description
1 polymer ?
#
loop_
_entity_poly.entity_id
_entity_poly.type
_entity_poly.pdbx_seq_one_letter_code
_entity_poly.pdbx_strand_id
1 'polypeptide(L)'
;MFFKKYRQVIGMALASTLLLTGCSAASQEVASGETSTTGVAKEESNKDKAEPIVIRYGSHAASEEDPNYKDPVTGEYVMDEETRAEKLKVLEHIRETLNVDFQFVQFPGDTGEVLLQSVLAGDPLCDVARIYTYGAGGILGQNILQPLDEWEELLKEEDPPKVFDKYYFLRLGGDHNITFLPLMYNIDYIEAVDALKVDGKTVYPTDLYLSGDWTWSTFKDYLEKIDRHYTNSQAPERPERRIEAFWSSHYDIVLQAVHAAGGSIYGRNGLEIESDATKEAVAFTQELIESGLVYVQNQAEGNQDIVDGRESIGRGETVFSLIEDWKTRSHSQKLAERGQSMGYVPFPRPDHMALDDPNYRDCRIPGESYAILKGTDEEKIPLAIQATYMYLNGETGEPKEEGEKSVFIGMDMFHPEIGQDMVDIYHKRSEETVVNELADVFSISGKFIRLVGDSIYGRNNTPKYSVAIEQQRGIFDDAIAIKEKALNSGKAQDNVVPKFEKLVTGTYHYPVGTDLSQIDFTKDFTATDNIDGNLDMATATVEIVDVDTTVAATYTSGIQVKIKDKNGNEAVSKNDVVIFDDKNTTPPTLAAKAEYRTIKLEEDANKINWANDFIESAVDKDGIVLNSRVEADLSELDTTTAGTYNVSLTVTDYANNKASITIEVEVVKGE
;
A
#
# COMPACT_ATOMS: atom_id res chain seq x y z
N MET A 1 -48.83 23.08 3.80
CA MET A 1 -49.68 21.86 3.65
C MET A 1 -49.03 20.69 4.39
N PHE A 2 -49.73 19.56 4.53
CA PHE A 2 -49.34 18.28 5.16
C PHE A 2 -47.81 17.99 5.20
N PHE A 3 -47.18 17.75 6.37
CA PHE A 3 -47.17 16.52 7.21
C PHE A 3 -46.48 15.29 6.55
N LYS A 4 -45.78 14.34 7.23
CA LYS A 4 -44.98 14.28 8.49
C LYS A 4 -44.47 12.82 8.73
N LYS A 5 -43.14 12.59 8.81
CA LYS A 5 -42.43 11.42 9.44
C LYS A 5 -42.58 9.97 8.88
N TYR A 6 -41.61 9.13 9.32
CA TYR A 6 -41.37 7.67 9.16
C TYR A 6 -40.66 7.22 7.87
N ARG A 7 -39.56 6.43 7.87
CA ARG A 7 -38.84 5.53 8.83
C ARG A 7 -39.40 4.10 8.99
N GLN A 8 -38.97 3.18 8.11
CA GLN A 8 -38.74 1.73 8.35
C GLN A 8 -37.98 1.17 7.11
N VAL A 9 -36.83 0.51 7.27
CA VAL A 9 -36.64 -0.95 7.48
C VAL A 9 -37.17 -1.79 6.31
N ILE A 10 -36.24 -2.39 5.54
CA ILE A 10 -36.50 -3.54 4.67
C ILE A 10 -35.54 -4.66 5.09
N GLY A 11 -36.10 -5.85 5.31
CA GLY A 11 -35.36 -7.08 5.51
C GLY A 11 -36.31 -8.26 5.52
N MET A 12 -36.31 -9.05 4.46
CA MET A 12 -36.68 -10.46 4.47
C MET A 12 -36.32 -11.15 3.15
N ALA A 13 -35.84 -12.38 3.26
CA ALA A 13 -35.58 -13.26 2.12
C ALA A 13 -36.89 -13.79 1.51
N LEU A 14 -36.81 -14.30 0.29
CA LEU A 14 -37.80 -15.25 -0.24
C LEU A 14 -37.14 -16.20 -1.25
N ALA A 15 -36.85 -17.42 -0.80
CA ALA A 15 -36.48 -18.51 -1.69
C ALA A 15 -37.74 -19.01 -2.44
N SER A 16 -37.60 -19.44 -3.70
CA SER A 16 -38.70 -20.05 -4.46
C SER A 16 -38.17 -20.97 -5.57
N THR A 17 -37.95 -22.23 -5.20
CA THR A 17 -37.74 -23.33 -6.16
C THR A 17 -38.99 -23.58 -7.00
N LEU A 18 -38.86 -23.67 -8.32
CA LEU A 18 -39.91 -24.18 -9.20
C LEU A 18 -39.37 -25.30 -10.11
N LEU A 19 -39.63 -26.54 -9.70
CA LEU A 19 -39.54 -27.72 -10.56
C LEU A 19 -40.76 -27.78 -11.49
N LEU A 20 -40.54 -27.95 -12.80
CA LEU A 20 -41.59 -28.35 -13.74
C LEU A 20 -41.05 -29.38 -14.73
N THR A 21 -41.62 -30.60 -14.68
CA THR A 21 -41.26 -31.74 -15.53
C THR A 21 -42.44 -32.23 -16.34
N GLY A 22 -42.23 -32.44 -17.65
CA GLY A 22 -42.86 -33.58 -18.36
C GLY A 22 -43.89 -33.29 -19.47
N CYS A 23 -43.52 -33.71 -20.69
CA CYS A 23 -44.35 -34.45 -21.65
C CYS A 23 -45.54 -33.74 -22.37
N SER A 24 -45.93 -34.09 -23.62
CA SER A 24 -45.30 -34.91 -24.69
C SER A 24 -46.14 -34.91 -25.98
N ALA A 25 -45.47 -35.06 -27.15
CA ALA A 25 -45.99 -35.65 -28.43
C ALA A 25 -47.12 -34.91 -29.23
N ALA A 26 -47.33 -35.13 -30.55
CA ALA A 26 -46.46 -35.57 -31.68
C ALA A 26 -47.20 -35.51 -33.06
N SER A 27 -46.48 -35.23 -34.17
CA SER A 27 -46.81 -35.54 -35.60
C SER A 27 -45.68 -34.98 -36.52
N GLN A 28 -44.94 -35.72 -37.36
CA GLN A 28 -45.27 -36.37 -38.67
C GLN A 28 -45.77 -35.39 -39.76
N GLU A 29 -45.33 -35.38 -41.05
CA GLU A 29 -44.29 -36.11 -41.85
C GLU A 29 -44.22 -35.47 -43.30
N VAL A 30 -43.36 -35.73 -44.32
CA VAL A 30 -42.15 -36.58 -44.58
C VAL A 30 -41.36 -36.10 -45.84
N ALA A 31 -40.05 -36.42 -45.96
CA ALA A 31 -39.19 -36.50 -47.19
C ALA A 31 -38.92 -35.21 -48.03
N SER A 32 -37.94 -35.13 -48.97
CA SER A 32 -37.09 -36.13 -49.67
C SER A 32 -35.76 -35.56 -50.28
N GLY A 33 -34.76 -36.42 -50.58
CA GLY A 33 -33.54 -36.15 -51.38
C GLY A 33 -32.27 -35.97 -50.53
N GLU A 34 -31.26 -36.87 -50.50
CA GLU A 34 -30.31 -37.34 -51.56
C GLU A 34 -29.39 -36.23 -52.11
N THR A 35 -28.05 -36.39 -52.23
CA THR A 35 -27.22 -37.62 -52.35
C THR A 35 -25.76 -37.42 -51.87
N SER A 36 -25.10 -38.49 -51.36
CA SER A 36 -23.64 -38.84 -51.47
C SER A 36 -22.51 -37.85 -51.06
N THR A 37 -21.37 -38.23 -50.45
CA THR A 37 -20.85 -39.55 -50.00
C THR A 37 -19.71 -39.43 -48.96
N THR A 38 -19.76 -40.27 -47.92
CA THR A 38 -18.66 -40.93 -47.17
C THR A 38 -17.23 -40.37 -47.16
N GLY A 39 -16.68 -40.16 -45.95
CA GLY A 39 -15.26 -39.82 -45.72
C GLY A 39 -14.69 -40.26 -44.35
N VAL A 40 -14.84 -41.55 -43.99
CA VAL A 40 -14.20 -42.25 -42.84
C VAL A 40 -14.20 -41.51 -41.49
N ALA A 41 -15.10 -41.93 -40.58
CA ALA A 41 -14.95 -41.60 -39.16
C ALA A 41 -13.73 -42.30 -38.56
N LYS A 42 -12.97 -41.59 -37.71
CA LYS A 42 -12.29 -42.20 -36.57
C LYS A 42 -13.24 -42.14 -35.39
N GLU A 43 -13.45 -43.26 -34.73
CA GLU A 43 -14.08 -43.28 -33.41
C GLU A 43 -13.06 -42.78 -32.40
N GLU A 44 -13.21 -41.55 -31.91
CA GLU A 44 -12.64 -41.21 -30.62
C GLU A 44 -13.53 -41.82 -29.54
N SER A 45 -12.92 -42.59 -28.65
CA SER A 45 -13.65 -43.34 -27.64
C SER A 45 -14.31 -42.37 -26.67
N ASN A 46 -15.64 -42.30 -26.71
CA ASN A 46 -16.45 -41.63 -25.70
C ASN A 46 -16.37 -42.42 -24.38
N LYS A 47 -15.23 -42.32 -23.70
CA LYS A 47 -15.08 -42.67 -22.30
C LYS A 47 -15.91 -41.66 -21.52
N ASP A 48 -16.68 -42.13 -20.55
CA ASP A 48 -17.29 -41.27 -19.55
C ASP A 48 -16.16 -40.56 -18.76
N LYS A 49 -15.80 -39.32 -19.16
CA LYS A 49 -14.96 -38.46 -18.33
C LYS A 49 -15.76 -38.19 -17.05
N ALA A 50 -15.18 -38.53 -15.89
CA ALA A 50 -15.79 -38.21 -14.60
C ALA A 50 -16.03 -36.69 -14.50
N GLU A 51 -17.07 -36.29 -13.77
CA GLU A 51 -17.38 -34.86 -13.62
C GLU A 51 -16.14 -34.10 -13.08
N PRO A 52 -15.77 -32.98 -13.70
CA PRO A 52 -14.51 -32.30 -13.40
C PRO A 52 -14.53 -31.66 -12.01
N ILE A 53 -13.38 -31.71 -11.34
CA ILE A 53 -13.25 -31.25 -9.96
C ILE A 53 -13.12 -29.72 -9.96
N VAL A 54 -14.04 -29.05 -9.27
CA VAL A 54 -14.02 -27.59 -9.14
C VAL A 54 -12.95 -27.15 -8.15
N ILE A 55 -12.00 -26.35 -8.64
CA ILE A 55 -10.98 -25.65 -7.85
C ILE A 55 -11.31 -24.16 -7.91
N ARG A 56 -11.61 -23.57 -6.75
CA ARG A 56 -11.92 -22.14 -6.61
C ARG A 56 -10.63 -21.37 -6.32
N TYR A 57 -10.27 -20.46 -7.21
CA TYR A 57 -9.16 -19.52 -7.06
C TYR A 57 -9.70 -18.15 -6.64
N GLY A 58 -9.43 -17.76 -5.40
CA GLY A 58 -9.89 -16.52 -4.79
C GLY A 58 -8.88 -15.40 -4.95
N SER A 59 -9.36 -14.22 -5.36
CA SER A 59 -8.53 -13.03 -5.57
C SER A 59 -9.28 -11.74 -5.25
N HIS A 60 -8.54 -10.69 -4.87
CA HIS A 60 -9.07 -9.33 -4.73
C HIS A 60 -9.22 -8.62 -6.09
N ALA A 61 -8.61 -9.14 -7.15
CA ALA A 61 -8.64 -8.63 -8.53
C ALA A 61 -9.13 -9.70 -9.52
N ALA A 62 -10.08 -10.55 -9.12
CA ALA A 62 -10.56 -11.67 -9.94
C ALA A 62 -11.19 -11.21 -11.27
N SER A 63 -11.71 -9.98 -11.32
CA SER A 63 -12.20 -9.32 -12.55
C SER A 63 -11.14 -9.05 -13.61
N GLU A 64 -9.86 -9.01 -13.22
CA GLU A 64 -8.71 -8.80 -14.11
C GLU A 64 -8.03 -10.14 -14.48
N GLU A 65 -8.26 -11.20 -13.70
CA GLU A 65 -7.63 -12.51 -13.87
C GLU A 65 -8.50 -13.54 -14.61
N ASP A 66 -9.83 -13.43 -14.54
CA ASP A 66 -10.75 -14.31 -15.28
C ASP A 66 -10.92 -13.84 -16.74
N PRO A 67 -10.47 -14.62 -17.75
CA PRO A 67 -10.66 -14.28 -19.17
C PRO A 67 -12.13 -14.33 -19.63
N ASN A 68 -13.06 -14.73 -18.76
CA ASN A 68 -14.50 -14.72 -19.02
C ASN A 68 -15.21 -13.54 -18.34
N TYR A 69 -14.54 -12.82 -17.44
CA TYR A 69 -15.15 -11.69 -16.72
C TYR A 69 -15.49 -10.55 -17.67
N LYS A 70 -16.68 -9.99 -17.48
CA LYS A 70 -17.18 -8.84 -18.20
C LYS A 70 -17.56 -7.74 -17.23
N ASP A 71 -17.15 -6.52 -17.55
CA ASP A 71 -17.56 -5.35 -16.80
C ASP A 71 -19.10 -5.23 -16.85
N PRO A 72 -19.79 -5.08 -15.70
CA PRO A 72 -21.25 -5.13 -15.61
C PRO A 72 -21.94 -3.86 -16.14
N VAL A 73 -21.19 -2.82 -16.50
CA VAL A 73 -21.68 -1.53 -17.03
C VAL A 73 -21.55 -1.49 -18.55
N THR A 74 -20.43 -1.97 -19.10
CA THR A 74 -20.15 -1.99 -20.55
C THR A 74 -20.57 -3.29 -21.24
N GLY A 75 -20.45 -4.43 -20.54
CA GLY A 75 -20.62 -5.77 -21.12
C GLY A 75 -19.40 -6.28 -21.91
N GLU A 76 -18.31 -5.52 -21.95
CA GLU A 76 -17.05 -5.87 -22.60
C GLU A 76 -16.15 -6.68 -21.65
N TYR A 77 -15.17 -7.42 -22.19
CA TYR A 77 -14.18 -8.11 -21.36
C TYR A 77 -13.20 -7.08 -20.78
N VAL A 78 -12.77 -7.27 -19.53
CA VAL A 78 -11.76 -6.41 -18.88
C VAL A 78 -10.35 -6.73 -19.38
N MET A 79 -10.07 -8.01 -19.60
CA MET A 79 -8.83 -8.50 -20.20
C MET A 79 -8.83 -8.29 -21.72
N ASP A 80 -7.72 -7.82 -22.27
CA ASP A 80 -7.54 -7.65 -23.73
C ASP A 80 -7.58 -9.00 -24.48
N GLU A 81 -7.96 -8.99 -25.76
CA GLU A 81 -8.22 -10.24 -26.49
C GLU A 81 -6.97 -11.10 -26.74
N GLU A 82 -5.75 -10.54 -26.68
CA GLU A 82 -4.51 -11.30 -26.86
C GLU A 82 -4.16 -12.07 -25.57
N THR A 83 -4.03 -11.37 -24.45
CA THR A 83 -3.84 -11.98 -23.11
C THR A 83 -4.97 -12.95 -22.78
N ARG A 84 -6.22 -12.60 -23.16
CA ARG A 84 -7.41 -13.42 -22.95
C ARG A 84 -7.39 -14.70 -23.76
N ALA A 85 -6.94 -14.66 -25.02
CA ALA A 85 -6.80 -15.87 -25.84
C ALA A 85 -5.74 -16.83 -25.25
N GLU A 86 -4.63 -16.31 -24.75
CA GLU A 86 -3.61 -17.13 -24.05
C GLU A 86 -4.16 -17.73 -22.75
N LYS A 87 -4.79 -16.93 -21.88
CA LYS A 87 -5.35 -17.41 -20.62
C LYS A 87 -6.45 -18.46 -20.83
N LEU A 88 -7.22 -18.38 -21.91
CA LEU A 88 -8.19 -19.44 -22.27
C LEU A 88 -7.51 -20.76 -22.65
N LYS A 89 -6.40 -20.75 -23.42
CA LYS A 89 -5.61 -21.96 -23.70
C LYS A 89 -5.09 -22.61 -22.40
N VAL A 90 -4.65 -21.81 -21.43
CA VAL A 90 -4.14 -22.30 -20.14
C VAL A 90 -5.26 -22.99 -19.33
N LEU A 91 -6.46 -22.40 -19.30
CA LEU A 91 -7.64 -23.02 -18.66
C LEU A 91 -8.07 -24.32 -19.37
N GLU A 92 -8.01 -24.36 -20.70
CA GLU A 92 -8.25 -25.59 -21.48
C GLU A 92 -7.20 -26.66 -21.17
N HIS A 93 -5.91 -26.30 -21.10
CA HIS A 93 -4.84 -27.23 -20.77
C HIS A 93 -4.95 -27.79 -19.34
N ILE A 94 -5.34 -26.98 -18.36
CA ILE A 94 -5.68 -27.40 -17.00
C ILE A 94 -6.85 -28.41 -17.02
N ARG A 95 -7.92 -28.12 -17.78
CA ARG A 95 -9.08 -29.00 -17.91
C ARG A 95 -8.75 -30.32 -18.60
N GLU A 96 -7.90 -30.32 -19.63
CA GLU A 96 -7.50 -31.56 -20.32
C GLU A 96 -6.57 -32.43 -19.48
N THR A 97 -5.60 -31.80 -18.80
CA THR A 97 -4.53 -32.49 -18.07
C THR A 97 -4.98 -32.99 -16.69
N LEU A 98 -5.72 -32.17 -15.94
CA LEU A 98 -6.08 -32.44 -14.54
C LEU A 98 -7.57 -32.80 -14.36
N ASN A 99 -8.40 -32.69 -15.41
CA ASN A 99 -9.87 -32.77 -15.31
C ASN A 99 -10.45 -31.79 -14.26
N VAL A 100 -9.84 -30.60 -14.17
CA VAL A 100 -10.21 -29.53 -13.23
C VAL A 100 -11.11 -28.49 -13.89
N ASP A 101 -12.04 -27.93 -13.14
CA ASP A 101 -12.81 -26.73 -13.46
C ASP A 101 -12.27 -25.58 -12.59
N PHE A 102 -11.42 -24.73 -13.17
CA PHE A 102 -10.72 -23.67 -12.44
C PHE A 102 -11.58 -22.40 -12.46
N GLN A 103 -12.17 -22.05 -11.31
CA GLN A 103 -13.18 -21.00 -11.17
C GLN A 103 -12.65 -19.82 -10.35
N PHE A 104 -12.82 -18.61 -10.86
CA PHE A 104 -12.37 -17.39 -10.20
C PHE A 104 -13.42 -16.88 -9.19
N VAL A 105 -12.97 -16.46 -8.01
CA VAL A 105 -13.81 -15.96 -6.92
C VAL A 105 -13.30 -14.60 -6.47
N GLN A 106 -14.08 -13.55 -6.75
CA GLN A 106 -13.80 -12.20 -6.24
C GLN A 106 -14.02 -12.14 -4.72
N PHE A 107 -13.04 -11.63 -3.98
CA PHE A 107 -13.23 -11.33 -2.56
C PHE A 107 -14.23 -10.16 -2.38
N PRO A 108 -15.26 -10.31 -1.53
CA PRO A 108 -16.33 -9.32 -1.38
C PRO A 108 -16.02 -8.21 -0.35
N GLY A 109 -14.79 -8.16 0.17
CA GLY A 109 -14.37 -7.26 1.25
C GLY A 109 -12.89 -7.44 1.60
N ASP A 110 -12.49 -7.04 2.81
CA ASP A 110 -11.12 -7.22 3.29
C ASP A 110 -10.71 -8.71 3.26
N THR A 111 -9.49 -8.97 2.76
CA THR A 111 -9.00 -10.34 2.52
C THR A 111 -8.75 -11.10 3.82
N GLY A 112 -8.29 -10.44 4.88
CA GLY A 112 -8.10 -11.06 6.19
C GLY A 112 -9.43 -11.37 6.87
N GLU A 113 -10.45 -10.52 6.72
CA GLU A 113 -11.76 -10.72 7.33
C GLU A 113 -12.58 -11.81 6.63
N VAL A 114 -12.70 -11.77 5.28
CA VAL A 114 -13.61 -12.68 4.55
C VAL A 114 -13.11 -14.12 4.50
N LEU A 115 -11.79 -14.32 4.40
CA LEU A 115 -11.20 -15.66 4.39
C LEU A 115 -11.35 -16.31 5.78
N LEU A 116 -11.06 -15.55 6.85
CA LEU A 116 -11.26 -15.99 8.24
C LEU A 116 -12.71 -16.39 8.53
N GLN A 117 -13.68 -15.54 8.16
CA GLN A 117 -15.11 -15.86 8.31
C GLN A 117 -15.48 -17.19 7.63
N SER A 118 -15.01 -17.41 6.40
CA SER A 118 -15.34 -18.62 5.63
C SER A 118 -14.73 -19.90 6.23
N VAL A 119 -13.48 -19.84 6.67
CA VAL A 119 -12.80 -20.96 7.34
C VAL A 119 -13.42 -21.26 8.71
N LEU A 120 -13.84 -20.24 9.47
CA LEU A 120 -14.58 -20.43 10.73
C LEU A 120 -16.00 -20.98 10.53
N ALA A 121 -16.64 -20.69 9.40
CA ALA A 121 -17.93 -21.27 9.02
C ALA A 121 -17.83 -22.75 8.61
N GLY A 122 -16.63 -23.24 8.28
CA GLY A 122 -16.40 -24.60 7.78
C GLY A 122 -16.70 -24.77 6.28
N ASP A 123 -16.83 -23.67 5.54
CA ASP A 123 -17.00 -23.62 4.08
C ASP A 123 -16.08 -22.50 3.55
N PRO A 124 -14.79 -22.80 3.27
CA PRO A 124 -13.84 -21.78 2.85
C PRO A 124 -14.25 -21.18 1.51
N LEU A 125 -14.13 -19.85 1.38
CA LEU A 125 -14.65 -19.07 0.23
C LEU A 125 -14.06 -19.54 -1.11
N CYS A 126 -12.80 -19.93 -1.09
CA CYS A 126 -12.04 -20.49 -2.19
C CYS A 126 -11.20 -21.68 -1.71
N ASP A 127 -10.62 -22.42 -2.64
CA ASP A 127 -9.71 -23.53 -2.33
C ASP A 127 -8.25 -23.03 -2.33
N VAL A 128 -7.92 -22.09 -3.22
CA VAL A 128 -6.67 -21.33 -3.25
C VAL A 128 -6.97 -19.84 -3.06
N ALA A 129 -6.19 -19.14 -2.25
CA ALA A 129 -6.28 -17.70 -2.05
C ALA A 129 -4.99 -16.99 -2.54
N ARG A 130 -5.16 -15.97 -3.38
CA ARG A 130 -4.16 -14.93 -3.67
C ARG A 130 -4.21 -13.89 -2.55
N ILE A 131 -3.07 -13.64 -1.90
CA ILE A 131 -2.94 -12.85 -0.68
C ILE A 131 -1.93 -11.73 -0.92
N TYR A 132 -2.38 -10.49 -0.74
CA TYR A 132 -1.53 -9.30 -0.85
C TYR A 132 -0.48 -9.27 0.28
N THR A 133 0.77 -8.92 -0.04
CA THR A 133 1.96 -9.06 0.83
C THR A 133 1.72 -8.61 2.28
N TYR A 134 1.22 -7.39 2.45
CA TYR A 134 1.03 -6.74 3.75
C TYR A 134 -0.09 -7.40 4.59
N GLY A 135 -1.02 -8.12 3.96
CA GLY A 135 -2.08 -8.88 4.62
C GLY A 135 -1.64 -10.27 5.10
N ALA A 136 -0.57 -10.84 4.51
CA ALA A 136 -0.13 -12.20 4.81
C ALA A 136 0.22 -12.41 6.29
N GLY A 137 0.83 -11.43 6.95
CA GLY A 137 1.18 -11.52 8.37
C GLY A 137 -0.02 -11.49 9.33
N GLY A 138 -1.12 -10.86 8.92
CA GLY A 138 -2.41 -10.96 9.61
C GLY A 138 -2.99 -12.37 9.47
N ILE A 139 -3.02 -12.90 8.24
CA ILE A 139 -3.57 -14.22 7.89
C ILE A 139 -2.76 -15.39 8.49
N LEU A 140 -1.44 -15.27 8.58
CA LEU A 140 -0.59 -16.20 9.36
C LEU A 140 -0.96 -16.17 10.86
N GLY A 141 -1.20 -14.97 11.41
CA GLY A 141 -1.70 -14.79 12.77
C GLY A 141 -3.12 -15.34 13.01
N GLN A 142 -3.89 -15.59 11.95
CA GLN A 142 -5.21 -16.24 12.01
C GLN A 142 -5.12 -17.77 11.92
N ASN A 143 -4.00 -18.34 11.46
CA ASN A 143 -3.84 -19.78 11.25
C ASN A 143 -4.96 -20.42 10.40
N ILE A 144 -5.41 -19.71 9.36
CA ILE A 144 -6.43 -20.18 8.40
C ILE A 144 -5.85 -20.85 7.15
N LEU A 145 -4.53 -20.77 6.98
CA LEU A 145 -3.80 -21.42 5.88
C LEU A 145 -3.50 -22.88 6.21
N GLN A 146 -3.68 -23.77 5.23
CA GLN A 146 -3.38 -25.19 5.34
C GLN A 146 -1.85 -25.41 5.28
N PRO A 147 -1.24 -26.11 6.25
CA PRO A 147 0.14 -26.57 6.13
C PRO A 147 0.29 -27.52 4.93
N LEU A 148 1.33 -27.31 4.13
CA LEU A 148 1.54 -28.01 2.85
C LEU A 148 2.64 -29.09 2.91
N ASP A 149 3.13 -29.41 4.10
CA ASP A 149 4.28 -30.30 4.31
C ASP A 149 4.05 -31.74 3.80
N GLU A 150 2.78 -32.19 3.78
CA GLU A 150 2.38 -33.50 3.23
C GLU A 150 2.40 -33.53 1.68
N TRP A 151 2.57 -32.37 1.04
CA TRP A 151 2.69 -32.18 -0.41
C TRP A 151 3.97 -31.44 -0.81
N GLU A 152 5.04 -31.50 0.01
CA GLU A 152 6.35 -30.89 -0.30
C GLU A 152 6.89 -31.31 -1.68
N GLU A 153 6.60 -32.54 -2.14
CA GLU A 153 6.98 -33.05 -3.47
C GLU A 153 6.23 -32.42 -4.66
N LEU A 154 5.15 -31.66 -4.41
CA LEU A 154 4.41 -30.91 -5.43
C LEU A 154 4.80 -29.43 -5.49
N LEU A 155 5.54 -28.93 -4.49
CA LEU A 155 6.02 -27.55 -4.47
C LEU A 155 7.28 -27.44 -5.35
N LYS A 156 7.36 -26.40 -6.21
CA LYS A 156 8.56 -26.17 -7.03
C LYS A 156 9.70 -25.61 -6.16
N GLU A 157 10.94 -26.05 -6.39
CA GLU A 157 12.08 -25.93 -5.45
C GLU A 157 12.51 -24.50 -5.03
N GLU A 158 12.00 -23.44 -5.68
CA GLU A 158 12.55 -22.07 -5.55
C GLU A 158 11.75 -21.14 -4.59
N ASP A 159 10.42 -21.32 -4.51
CA ASP A 159 9.48 -20.18 -4.36
C ASP A 159 8.75 -19.96 -3.00
N PRO A 160 8.65 -20.92 -2.05
CA PRO A 160 8.09 -20.65 -0.72
C PRO A 160 9.05 -20.98 0.45
N PRO A 161 9.50 -19.99 1.26
CA PRO A 161 10.28 -20.25 2.47
C PRO A 161 9.42 -20.86 3.58
N LYS A 162 10.02 -21.71 4.43
CA LYS A 162 9.34 -22.30 5.59
C LYS A 162 9.03 -21.23 6.65
N VAL A 163 7.78 -21.19 7.10
CA VAL A 163 7.28 -20.35 8.19
C VAL A 163 7.13 -21.24 9.43
N PHE A 164 8.06 -21.10 10.38
CA PHE A 164 8.18 -21.96 11.57
C PHE A 164 8.22 -23.46 11.20
N ASP A 165 9.26 -23.83 10.43
CA ASP A 165 9.54 -25.18 9.93
C ASP A 165 8.50 -25.82 8.98
N LYS A 166 7.50 -25.07 8.52
CA LYS A 166 6.42 -25.56 7.65
C LYS A 166 6.19 -24.72 6.40
N TYR A 167 5.68 -25.32 5.33
CA TYR A 167 5.14 -24.55 4.19
C TYR A 167 3.69 -24.15 4.43
N TYR A 168 3.38 -22.88 4.16
CA TYR A 168 2.02 -22.34 4.16
C TYR A 168 1.66 -21.62 2.84
N PHE A 169 2.62 -21.48 1.93
CA PHE A 169 2.46 -20.82 0.64
C PHE A 169 2.87 -21.78 -0.49
N LEU A 170 2.14 -21.74 -1.60
CA LEU A 170 2.45 -22.39 -2.88
C LEU A 170 3.61 -21.65 -3.59
N ARG A 171 3.55 -20.33 -3.51
CA ARG A 171 4.48 -19.39 -4.13
C ARG A 171 4.41 -18.08 -3.36
N LEU A 172 5.56 -17.49 -3.04
CA LEU A 172 5.65 -16.05 -2.83
C LEU A 172 5.88 -15.41 -4.19
N GLY A 173 4.95 -14.59 -4.67
CA GLY A 173 5.11 -13.81 -5.89
C GLY A 173 6.11 -12.67 -5.72
N GLY A 174 6.20 -11.81 -6.73
CA GLY A 174 7.37 -10.94 -6.93
C GLY A 174 8.31 -11.66 -7.89
N ASP A 175 8.02 -11.51 -9.19
CA ASP A 175 8.64 -12.31 -10.22
C ASP A 175 10.15 -12.09 -10.31
N HIS A 176 10.86 -13.08 -10.85
CA HIS A 176 12.32 -13.16 -10.86
C HIS A 176 13.05 -11.99 -11.57
N ASN A 177 12.33 -11.01 -12.13
CA ASN A 177 12.88 -9.83 -12.80
C ASN A 177 12.72 -8.51 -12.01
N ILE A 178 12.21 -8.52 -10.77
CA ILE A 178 11.83 -7.29 -10.06
C ILE A 178 12.71 -7.05 -8.82
N THR A 179 13.59 -6.05 -8.89
CA THR A 179 14.15 -5.38 -7.70
C THR A 179 13.09 -4.45 -7.12
N PHE A 180 12.83 -4.54 -5.82
CA PHE A 180 11.95 -3.60 -5.12
C PHE A 180 12.72 -2.30 -4.84
N LEU A 181 12.08 -1.14 -5.02
CA LEU A 181 12.66 0.20 -4.79
C LEU A 181 14.05 0.42 -5.45
N PRO A 182 14.22 0.17 -6.76
CA PRO A 182 15.50 0.40 -7.48
C PRO A 182 16.02 1.85 -7.33
N LEU A 183 17.35 2.00 -7.36
CA LEU A 183 18.02 3.30 -7.35
C LEU A 183 18.05 3.88 -8.77
N MET A 184 17.15 4.83 -9.00
CA MET A 184 16.96 5.51 -10.27
C MET A 184 17.63 6.89 -10.24
N TYR A 185 18.14 7.34 -11.38
CA TYR A 185 18.79 8.65 -11.50
C TYR A 185 18.47 9.38 -12.81
N ASN A 186 18.58 10.70 -12.79
CA ASN A 186 18.44 11.57 -13.96
C ASN A 186 19.81 11.69 -14.67
N ILE A 187 19.91 11.21 -15.91
CA ILE A 187 21.19 11.09 -16.61
C ILE A 187 21.75 12.48 -16.97
N ASP A 188 20.91 13.37 -17.51
CA ASP A 188 21.27 14.76 -17.83
C ASP A 188 21.81 15.52 -16.62
N TYR A 189 21.24 15.27 -15.43
CA TYR A 189 21.71 15.88 -14.19
C TYR A 189 23.06 15.32 -13.72
N ILE A 190 23.45 14.10 -14.11
CA ILE A 190 24.80 13.59 -13.92
C ILE A 190 25.78 14.25 -14.91
N GLU A 191 25.40 14.36 -16.18
CA GLU A 191 26.25 14.94 -17.24
C GLU A 191 26.50 16.44 -17.06
N ALA A 192 25.61 17.17 -16.39
CA ALA A 192 25.82 18.56 -16.03
C ALA A 192 26.97 18.78 -15.02
N VAL A 193 27.28 17.79 -14.17
CA VAL A 193 28.24 17.95 -13.07
C VAL A 193 29.67 17.71 -13.54
N ASP A 194 30.38 18.78 -13.89
CA ASP A 194 31.80 18.72 -14.29
C ASP A 194 32.73 18.05 -13.26
N ALA A 195 32.35 18.02 -11.98
CA ALA A 195 33.10 17.33 -10.92
C ALA A 195 32.99 15.78 -10.98
N LEU A 196 32.10 15.24 -11.81
CA LEU A 196 31.97 13.81 -12.12
C LEU A 196 32.74 13.42 -13.39
N LYS A 197 33.52 14.34 -13.99
CA LYS A 197 34.21 14.10 -15.27
C LYS A 197 35.69 13.77 -15.11
N VAL A 198 36.14 12.72 -15.79
CA VAL A 198 37.55 12.31 -15.90
C VAL A 198 37.97 12.39 -17.37
N ASP A 199 39.09 13.07 -17.64
CA ASP A 199 39.58 13.39 -19.00
C ASP A 199 38.51 13.98 -19.95
N GLY A 200 37.50 14.64 -19.39
CA GLY A 200 36.39 15.28 -20.11
C GLY A 200 35.17 14.38 -20.38
N LYS A 201 35.21 13.10 -20.00
CA LYS A 201 34.07 12.17 -20.01
C LYS A 201 33.39 12.13 -18.66
N THR A 202 32.06 12.06 -18.64
CA THR A 202 31.27 11.71 -17.44
C THR A 202 31.66 10.32 -16.96
N VAL A 203 31.75 10.13 -15.64
CA VAL A 203 31.81 8.81 -15.00
C VAL A 203 30.43 8.54 -14.41
N TYR A 204 29.70 7.58 -14.99
CA TYR A 204 28.33 7.25 -14.61
C TYR A 204 28.31 6.22 -13.45
N PRO A 205 27.15 6.04 -12.77
CA PRO A 205 27.02 5.00 -11.73
C PRO A 205 27.25 3.58 -12.26
N THR A 206 26.97 3.34 -13.55
CA THR A 206 27.25 2.07 -14.24
C THR A 206 28.75 1.80 -14.39
N ASP A 207 29.57 2.80 -14.74
CA ASP A 207 31.03 2.67 -14.81
C ASP A 207 31.60 2.24 -13.45
N LEU A 208 31.13 2.90 -12.38
CA LEU A 208 31.52 2.62 -11.00
C LEU A 208 31.05 1.22 -10.58
N TYR A 209 29.87 0.79 -11.00
CA TYR A 209 29.37 -0.56 -10.71
C TYR A 209 30.21 -1.63 -11.43
N LEU A 210 30.47 -1.47 -12.73
CA LEU A 210 31.20 -2.44 -13.56
C LEU A 210 32.70 -2.54 -13.20
N SER A 211 33.30 -1.44 -12.73
CA SER A 211 34.67 -1.43 -12.18
C SER A 211 34.78 -2.02 -10.77
N GLY A 212 33.66 -2.07 -10.02
CA GLY A 212 33.62 -2.46 -8.62
C GLY A 212 33.86 -1.31 -7.64
N ASP A 213 34.03 -0.07 -8.10
CA ASP A 213 34.23 1.12 -7.27
C ASP A 213 32.90 1.68 -6.68
N TRP A 214 31.73 1.17 -7.08
CA TRP A 214 30.40 1.57 -6.55
C TRP A 214 30.16 1.04 -5.12
N THR A 215 30.68 1.78 -4.14
CA THR A 215 30.52 1.54 -2.71
C THR A 215 29.91 2.75 -2.01
N TRP A 216 29.58 2.61 -0.72
CA TRP A 216 29.03 3.67 0.12
C TRP A 216 29.87 4.94 0.17
N SER A 217 31.20 4.84 0.34
CA SER A 217 32.06 6.04 0.35
C SER A 217 32.12 6.72 -1.03
N THR A 218 32.19 5.95 -2.12
CA THR A 218 32.10 6.46 -3.49
C THR A 218 30.77 7.17 -3.73
N PHE A 219 29.64 6.55 -3.37
CA PHE A 219 28.32 7.17 -3.55
C PHE A 219 28.17 8.46 -2.73
N LYS A 220 28.73 8.50 -1.51
CA LYS A 220 28.73 9.73 -0.71
C LYS A 220 29.52 10.86 -1.38
N ASP A 221 30.73 10.61 -1.86
CA ASP A 221 31.54 11.59 -2.63
C ASP A 221 30.83 12.02 -3.92
N TYR A 222 30.13 11.09 -4.58
CA TYR A 222 29.29 11.34 -5.75
C TYR A 222 28.15 12.31 -5.43
N LEU A 223 27.41 12.08 -4.33
CA LEU A 223 26.36 12.99 -3.84
C LEU A 223 26.93 14.36 -3.39
N GLU A 224 28.10 14.39 -2.72
CA GLU A 224 28.77 15.64 -2.35
C GLU A 224 29.16 16.49 -3.57
N LYS A 225 29.49 15.86 -4.70
CA LYS A 225 29.76 16.57 -5.97
C LYS A 225 28.49 17.11 -6.61
N ILE A 226 27.38 16.37 -6.51
CA ILE A 226 26.06 16.74 -7.03
C ILE A 226 25.45 17.90 -6.23
N ASP A 227 25.32 17.78 -4.89
CA ASP A 227 24.77 18.84 -4.04
C ASP A 227 25.51 20.17 -4.24
N ARG A 228 26.84 20.12 -4.36
CA ARG A 228 27.71 21.28 -4.60
C ARG A 228 27.51 21.94 -5.97
N HIS A 229 27.04 21.19 -6.97
CA HIS A 229 26.65 21.75 -8.27
C HIS A 229 25.23 22.35 -8.20
N TYR A 230 24.30 21.62 -7.58
CA TYR A 230 22.88 21.98 -7.54
C TYR A 230 22.46 22.91 -6.39
N THR A 231 23.40 23.33 -5.53
CA THR A 231 23.14 24.14 -4.31
C THR A 231 22.24 25.36 -4.53
N ASN A 232 22.32 25.99 -5.72
CA ASN A 232 21.55 27.20 -6.08
C ASN A 232 20.62 26.96 -7.29
N SER A 233 20.38 25.71 -7.67
CA SER A 233 19.59 25.32 -8.84
C SER A 233 18.17 24.95 -8.45
N GLN A 234 17.18 25.52 -9.13
CA GLN A 234 15.76 25.33 -8.85
C GLN A 234 15.18 24.17 -9.69
N ALA A 235 14.21 23.43 -9.13
CA ALA A 235 13.54 22.34 -9.85
C ALA A 235 12.65 22.89 -10.99
N PRO A 236 12.52 22.19 -12.13
CA PRO A 236 11.92 22.76 -13.35
C PRO A 236 10.40 22.95 -13.24
N GLU A 237 9.69 22.04 -12.59
CA GLU A 237 8.23 22.14 -12.38
C GLU A 237 7.86 22.93 -11.13
N ARG A 238 8.79 23.03 -10.17
CA ARG A 238 8.58 23.60 -8.83
C ARG A 238 9.74 24.49 -8.42
N PRO A 239 9.84 25.73 -8.96
CA PRO A 239 10.98 26.59 -8.71
C PRO A 239 11.17 27.02 -7.24
N GLU A 240 10.17 26.82 -6.37
CA GLU A 240 10.31 27.03 -4.93
C GLU A 240 11.12 25.93 -4.22
N ARG A 241 11.39 24.81 -4.90
CA ARG A 241 12.28 23.73 -4.45
C ARG A 241 13.63 23.80 -5.19
N ARG A 242 14.71 23.43 -4.51
CA ARG A 242 16.01 23.18 -5.16
C ARG A 242 16.02 21.80 -5.80
N ILE A 243 17.00 21.54 -6.66
CA ILE A 243 17.32 20.18 -7.10
C ILE A 243 18.18 19.52 -6.00
N GLU A 244 17.65 18.46 -5.40
CA GLU A 244 18.32 17.67 -4.36
C GLU A 244 19.30 16.65 -4.97
N ALA A 245 20.37 16.29 -4.25
CA ALA A 245 21.27 15.24 -4.73
C ALA A 245 20.62 13.85 -4.66
N PHE A 246 19.91 13.57 -3.56
CA PHE A 246 19.13 12.36 -3.36
C PHE A 246 17.88 12.70 -2.53
N TRP A 247 16.69 12.31 -3.00
CA TRP A 247 15.43 12.43 -2.26
C TRP A 247 14.77 11.05 -2.23
N SER A 248 14.61 10.51 -1.02
CA SER A 248 13.84 9.29 -0.74
C SER A 248 13.43 9.26 0.74
N SER A 249 12.69 8.24 1.18
CA SER A 249 12.40 8.07 2.61
C SER A 249 13.55 7.37 3.34
N HIS A 250 13.74 7.68 4.62
CA HIS A 250 14.73 7.01 5.45
C HIS A 250 14.51 5.50 5.61
N TYR A 251 13.28 5.00 5.39
CA TYR A 251 13.01 3.56 5.32
C TYR A 251 13.56 2.95 4.05
N ASP A 252 13.21 3.53 2.89
CA ASP A 252 13.60 3.00 1.59
C ASP A 252 15.13 2.89 1.48
N ILE A 253 15.85 3.92 1.97
CA ILE A 253 17.32 3.96 1.98
C ILE A 253 17.91 2.91 2.94
N VAL A 254 17.37 2.77 4.16
CA VAL A 254 17.82 1.73 5.09
C VAL A 254 17.57 0.34 4.50
N LEU A 255 16.40 0.10 3.90
CA LEU A 255 16.05 -1.19 3.32
C LEU A 255 17.03 -1.58 2.18
N GLN A 256 17.33 -0.66 1.26
CA GLN A 256 18.34 -0.92 0.22
C GLN A 256 19.75 -1.11 0.80
N ALA A 257 20.16 -0.27 1.76
CA ALA A 257 21.47 -0.39 2.40
C ALA A 257 21.63 -1.71 3.17
N VAL A 258 20.57 -2.19 3.83
CA VAL A 258 20.54 -3.49 4.54
C VAL A 258 20.82 -4.64 3.57
N HIS A 259 20.12 -4.69 2.44
CA HIS A 259 20.29 -5.75 1.44
C HIS A 259 21.61 -5.64 0.67
N ALA A 260 22.04 -4.41 0.34
CA ALA A 260 23.35 -4.17 -0.26
C ALA A 260 24.53 -4.53 0.68
N ALA A 261 24.28 -4.58 2.00
CA ALA A 261 25.22 -5.08 3.01
C ALA A 261 25.02 -6.58 3.36
N GLY A 262 24.12 -7.29 2.68
CA GLY A 262 23.86 -8.71 2.87
C GLY A 262 22.92 -9.10 4.02
N GLY A 263 22.40 -8.12 4.76
CA GLY A 263 21.38 -8.33 5.79
C GLY A 263 19.96 -8.31 5.23
N SER A 264 18.99 -8.49 6.11
CA SER A 264 17.57 -8.18 5.89
C SER A 264 16.93 -7.69 7.19
N ILE A 265 15.66 -7.29 7.14
CA ILE A 265 14.80 -7.10 8.30
C ILE A 265 14.29 -8.47 8.76
N TYR A 266 13.71 -9.26 7.85
CA TYR A 266 13.36 -10.67 8.07
C TYR A 266 13.73 -11.51 6.84
N GLY A 267 14.78 -12.32 6.93
CA GLY A 267 15.30 -13.13 5.84
C GLY A 267 14.79 -14.58 5.85
N ARG A 268 15.34 -15.41 4.97
CA ARG A 268 15.09 -16.87 4.98
C ARG A 268 15.58 -17.54 6.29
N ASN A 269 16.41 -16.88 7.10
CA ASN A 269 16.87 -17.34 8.42
C ASN A 269 16.02 -16.81 9.60
N GLY A 270 15.01 -15.99 9.34
CA GLY A 270 14.24 -15.30 10.39
C GLY A 270 14.62 -13.83 10.56
N LEU A 271 14.46 -13.31 11.78
CA LEU A 271 14.58 -11.88 12.09
C LEU A 271 16.06 -11.43 12.18
N GLU A 272 16.51 -10.63 11.21
CA GLU A 272 17.92 -10.23 11.02
C GLU A 272 18.20 -8.76 11.46
N ILE A 273 17.23 -8.10 12.12
CA ILE A 273 17.30 -6.67 12.51
C ILE A 273 18.46 -6.29 13.45
N GLU A 274 19.03 -7.24 14.20
CA GLU A 274 20.21 -7.01 15.06
C GLU A 274 21.55 -7.36 14.39
N SER A 275 21.54 -7.77 13.11
CA SER A 275 22.76 -8.10 12.38
C SER A 275 23.70 -6.89 12.26
N ASP A 276 25.00 -7.17 12.11
CA ASP A 276 25.98 -6.11 11.92
C ASP A 276 25.72 -5.35 10.60
N ALA A 277 25.31 -6.05 9.53
CA ALA A 277 24.87 -5.44 8.28
C ALA A 277 23.71 -4.45 8.47
N THR A 278 22.69 -4.82 9.24
CA THR A 278 21.56 -3.91 9.53
C THR A 278 21.98 -2.72 10.38
N LYS A 279 22.87 -2.91 11.36
CA LYS A 279 23.43 -1.83 12.18
C LYS A 279 24.32 -0.88 11.35
N GLU A 280 25.11 -1.40 10.42
CA GLU A 280 25.96 -0.63 9.51
C GLU A 280 25.11 0.19 8.52
N ALA A 281 24.10 -0.43 7.91
CA ALA A 281 23.17 0.20 6.97
C ALA A 281 22.35 1.35 7.58
N VAL A 282 21.90 1.20 8.83
CA VAL A 282 21.22 2.29 9.56
C VAL A 282 22.21 3.41 9.93
N ALA A 283 23.46 3.07 10.29
CA ALA A 283 24.49 4.08 10.55
C ALA A 283 24.87 4.87 9.29
N PHE A 284 25.00 4.20 8.13
CA PHE A 284 25.25 4.84 6.84
C PHE A 284 24.09 5.77 6.43
N THR A 285 22.84 5.32 6.52
CA THR A 285 21.68 6.17 6.26
C THR A 285 21.62 7.37 7.22
N GLN A 286 21.97 7.17 8.50
CA GLN A 286 22.08 8.26 9.46
C GLN A 286 23.17 9.27 9.06
N GLU A 287 24.33 8.83 8.56
CA GLU A 287 25.39 9.72 8.08
C GLU A 287 24.98 10.52 6.83
N LEU A 288 24.29 9.90 5.86
CA LEU A 288 23.77 10.59 4.68
C LEU A 288 22.75 11.69 5.03
N ILE A 289 21.93 11.46 6.06
CA ILE A 289 20.97 12.44 6.58
C ILE A 289 21.67 13.51 7.42
N GLU A 290 22.57 13.15 8.34
CA GLU A 290 23.33 14.09 9.19
C GLU A 290 24.29 14.99 8.37
N SER A 291 24.69 14.56 7.16
CA SER A 291 25.49 15.37 6.22
C SER A 291 24.66 16.24 5.26
N GLY A 292 23.32 16.11 5.24
CA GLY A 292 22.43 16.89 4.37
C GLY A 292 22.45 16.47 2.90
N LEU A 293 23.04 15.32 2.57
CA LEU A 293 23.12 14.79 1.20
C LEU A 293 21.83 14.08 0.76
N VAL A 294 20.95 13.77 1.71
CA VAL A 294 19.62 13.21 1.48
C VAL A 294 18.56 14.16 2.00
N TYR A 295 17.66 14.60 1.11
CA TYR A 295 16.44 15.27 1.51
C TYR A 295 15.37 14.24 1.91
N VAL A 296 14.95 14.28 3.18
CA VAL A 296 13.79 13.52 3.70
C VAL A 296 12.72 14.53 4.13
N GLN A 297 11.57 14.56 3.45
CA GLN A 297 10.54 15.58 3.66
C GLN A 297 10.06 15.71 5.12
N ASN A 298 10.07 14.60 5.87
CA ASN A 298 9.70 14.55 7.28
C ASN A 298 10.62 15.38 8.22
N GLN A 299 11.76 15.90 7.75
CA GLN A 299 12.55 16.91 8.48
C GLN A 299 12.08 18.35 8.24
N ALA A 300 11.47 18.65 7.08
CA ALA A 300 11.09 20.02 6.72
C ALA A 300 9.74 20.45 7.33
N GLU A 301 8.81 19.51 7.48
CA GLU A 301 7.38 19.81 7.71
C GLU A 301 6.84 19.21 9.03
N GLY A 302 7.70 18.63 9.87
CA GLY A 302 7.39 18.22 11.25
C GLY A 302 6.42 17.02 11.41
N ASN A 303 5.88 16.48 10.33
CA ASN A 303 4.85 15.45 10.36
C ASN A 303 5.41 14.04 10.66
N GLN A 304 4.54 13.13 11.15
CA GLN A 304 4.89 11.74 11.47
C GLN A 304 4.71 10.78 10.28
N ASP A 305 3.80 11.09 9.35
CA ASP A 305 3.47 10.24 8.20
C ASP A 305 4.59 10.18 7.15
N ILE A 306 4.64 9.11 6.36
CA ILE A 306 5.58 8.98 5.23
C ILE A 306 5.04 9.82 4.06
N VAL A 307 5.42 11.10 4.00
CA VAL A 307 5.12 11.94 2.84
C VAL A 307 6.12 11.63 1.74
N ASP A 308 5.62 11.15 0.61
CA ASP A 308 6.39 10.31 -0.31
C ASP A 308 7.31 11.10 -1.25
N GLY A 309 8.61 10.81 -1.17
CA GLY A 309 9.64 11.37 -2.06
C GLY A 309 9.66 10.76 -3.46
N ARG A 310 8.97 9.65 -3.70
CA ARG A 310 9.08 8.86 -4.95
C ARG A 310 8.61 9.59 -6.21
N GLU A 311 7.75 10.61 -6.06
CA GLU A 311 7.37 11.51 -7.17
C GLU A 311 8.43 12.57 -7.52
N SER A 312 9.47 12.79 -6.70
CA SER A 312 10.41 13.91 -6.84
C SER A 312 11.23 13.88 -8.15
N ILE A 313 11.76 12.72 -8.55
CA ILE A 313 12.47 12.60 -9.84
C ILE A 313 11.50 12.87 -11.00
N GLY A 314 10.24 12.45 -10.83
CA GLY A 314 9.15 12.68 -11.76
C GLY A 314 8.89 14.15 -12.01
N ARG A 315 9.21 15.04 -11.06
CA ARG A 315 9.09 16.51 -11.16
C ARG A 315 10.42 17.24 -11.44
N GLY A 316 11.53 16.48 -11.56
CA GLY A 316 12.89 17.03 -11.68
C GLY A 316 13.43 17.65 -10.39
N GLU A 317 12.90 17.29 -9.22
CA GLU A 317 13.31 17.84 -7.91
C GLU A 317 14.55 17.15 -7.32
N THR A 318 15.05 16.06 -7.91
CA THR A 318 16.22 15.32 -7.40
C THR A 318 17.03 14.68 -8.53
N VAL A 319 18.31 14.41 -8.27
CA VAL A 319 19.19 13.65 -9.17
C VAL A 319 19.03 12.14 -8.96
N PHE A 320 19.08 11.65 -7.72
CA PHE A 320 18.78 10.25 -7.37
C PHE A 320 17.44 10.10 -6.64
N SER A 321 16.77 8.97 -6.82
CA SER A 321 15.63 8.55 -5.99
C SER A 321 15.49 7.02 -5.92
N LEU A 322 14.89 6.52 -4.84
CA LEU A 322 14.40 5.14 -4.77
C LEU A 322 12.90 5.19 -5.05
N ILE A 323 12.39 4.35 -5.94
CA ILE A 323 11.04 4.48 -6.54
C ILE A 323 10.44 3.08 -6.68
N GLU A 324 9.14 2.89 -6.42
CA GLU A 324 8.52 1.57 -6.66
C GLU A 324 8.62 1.20 -8.15
N ASP A 325 8.99 -0.04 -8.43
CA ASP A 325 9.30 -0.57 -9.76
C ASP A 325 8.15 -0.30 -10.76
N TRP A 326 6.91 -0.55 -10.35
CA TRP A 326 5.70 -0.30 -11.14
C TRP A 326 5.47 1.19 -11.50
N LYS A 327 6.01 2.15 -10.73
CA LYS A 327 5.91 3.58 -11.07
C LYS A 327 6.99 4.05 -12.04
N THR A 328 8.16 3.39 -12.07
CA THR A 328 9.36 3.84 -12.83
C THR A 328 9.06 4.21 -14.29
N ARG A 329 8.20 3.45 -14.98
CA ARG A 329 7.79 3.75 -16.37
C ARG A 329 7.13 5.12 -16.53
N SER A 330 6.29 5.54 -15.59
CA SER A 330 5.64 6.86 -15.65
C SER A 330 6.60 8.00 -15.33
N HIS A 331 7.55 7.80 -14.41
CA HIS A 331 8.62 8.79 -14.17
C HIS A 331 9.55 8.92 -15.38
N SER A 332 9.91 7.81 -16.04
CA SER A 332 10.70 7.83 -17.28
C SER A 332 10.02 8.64 -18.38
N GLN A 333 8.68 8.59 -18.47
CA GLN A 333 7.89 9.40 -19.41
C GLN A 333 7.94 10.89 -19.03
N LYS A 334 7.73 11.25 -17.75
CA LYS A 334 7.85 12.65 -17.28
C LYS A 334 9.26 13.24 -17.53
N LEU A 335 10.33 12.45 -17.41
CA LEU A 335 11.69 12.87 -17.78
C LEU A 335 11.78 13.10 -19.30
N ALA A 336 11.34 12.15 -20.12
CA ALA A 336 11.38 12.26 -21.57
C ALA A 336 10.55 13.44 -22.12
N GLU A 337 9.42 13.80 -21.48
CA GLU A 337 8.62 14.99 -21.79
C GLU A 337 9.40 16.31 -21.59
N ARG A 338 10.35 16.33 -20.65
CA ARG A 338 11.29 17.45 -20.44
C ARG A 338 12.57 17.32 -21.29
N GLY A 339 12.66 16.29 -22.13
CA GLY A 339 13.85 15.98 -22.94
C GLY A 339 15.01 15.39 -22.14
N GLN A 340 14.73 14.73 -21.01
CA GLN A 340 15.71 14.10 -20.11
C GLN A 340 15.62 12.57 -20.15
N SER A 341 16.72 11.89 -19.84
CA SER A 341 16.80 10.42 -19.74
C SER A 341 16.92 9.93 -18.29
N MET A 342 16.38 8.73 -18.01
CA MET A 342 16.42 8.10 -16.69
C MET A 342 17.28 6.84 -16.69
N GLY A 343 18.17 6.72 -15.71
CA GLY A 343 19.05 5.57 -15.54
C GLY A 343 18.74 4.72 -14.31
N TYR A 344 19.27 3.50 -14.28
CA TYR A 344 19.20 2.54 -13.18
C TYR A 344 20.60 2.11 -12.76
N VAL A 345 20.80 1.87 -11.47
CA VAL A 345 21.96 1.17 -10.91
C VAL A 345 21.51 0.40 -9.64
N PRO A 346 22.14 -0.74 -9.30
CA PRO A 346 21.96 -1.34 -7.98
C PRO A 346 22.39 -0.39 -6.87
N PHE A 347 21.77 -0.51 -5.68
CA PHE A 347 22.17 0.30 -4.54
C PHE A 347 23.64 0.00 -4.16
N PRO A 348 24.47 1.01 -3.83
CA PRO A 348 25.88 0.79 -3.52
C PRO A 348 26.05 -0.07 -2.26
N ARG A 349 27.14 -0.84 -2.24
CA ARG A 349 27.49 -1.81 -1.17
C ARG A 349 28.48 -1.21 -0.15
N PRO A 350 28.69 -1.83 1.02
CA PRO A 350 29.72 -1.42 1.97
C PRO A 350 31.13 -1.41 1.35
N ASP A 351 31.99 -0.50 1.81
CA ASP A 351 33.37 -0.37 1.30
C ASP A 351 34.25 -1.62 1.54
N HIS A 352 33.83 -2.52 2.42
CA HIS A 352 34.52 -3.78 2.73
C HIS A 352 34.07 -4.97 1.86
N MET A 353 32.98 -4.83 1.10
CA MET A 353 32.35 -5.92 0.34
C MET A 353 32.87 -6.01 -1.11
N ALA A 354 33.05 -7.22 -1.62
CA ALA A 354 33.41 -7.45 -3.02
C ALA A 354 32.20 -7.25 -3.97
N LEU A 355 32.45 -6.97 -5.25
CA LEU A 355 31.37 -6.83 -6.24
C LEU A 355 30.71 -8.18 -6.55
N ASP A 356 31.46 -9.28 -6.43
CA ASP A 356 31.06 -10.66 -6.62
C ASP A 356 30.78 -11.40 -5.29
N ASP A 357 30.60 -10.67 -4.19
CA ASP A 357 30.16 -11.25 -2.93
C ASP A 357 28.69 -11.73 -3.07
N PRO A 358 28.36 -13.01 -2.83
CA PRO A 358 27.00 -13.53 -2.99
C PRO A 358 25.99 -12.95 -1.99
N ASN A 359 26.45 -12.19 -0.99
CA ASN A 359 25.59 -11.44 -0.08
C ASN A 359 25.25 -10.04 -0.63
N TYR A 360 26.00 -9.50 -1.61
CA TYR A 360 25.64 -8.24 -2.26
C TYR A 360 24.41 -8.43 -3.15
N ARG A 361 23.22 -8.21 -2.58
CA ARG A 361 21.91 -8.50 -3.20
C ARG A 361 21.04 -7.26 -3.29
N ASP A 362 20.19 -7.19 -4.31
CA ASP A 362 19.14 -6.18 -4.41
C ASP A 362 18.02 -6.53 -3.40
N CYS A 363 17.27 -5.54 -2.89
CA CYS A 363 16.12 -5.82 -2.04
C CYS A 363 14.98 -6.44 -2.85
N ARG A 364 14.40 -7.55 -2.38
CA ARG A 364 13.18 -8.15 -2.93
C ARG A 364 12.24 -8.61 -1.84
N ILE A 365 11.20 -7.80 -1.62
CA ILE A 365 9.97 -8.25 -0.97
C ILE A 365 9.21 -9.18 -1.92
N PRO A 366 8.36 -10.08 -1.40
CA PRO A 366 7.41 -10.77 -2.24
C PRO A 366 6.23 -9.86 -2.60
N GLY A 367 5.70 -10.05 -3.80
CA GLY A 367 4.38 -9.59 -4.18
C GLY A 367 3.30 -10.55 -3.69
N GLU A 368 2.32 -10.78 -4.57
CA GLU A 368 1.17 -11.67 -4.35
C GLU A 368 1.59 -13.06 -3.88
N SER A 369 1.15 -13.43 -2.68
CA SER A 369 1.45 -14.74 -2.08
C SER A 369 0.26 -15.69 -2.28
N TYR A 370 0.51 -16.95 -2.60
CA TYR A 370 -0.55 -17.91 -2.91
C TYR A 370 -0.59 -19.01 -1.86
N ALA A 371 -1.77 -19.32 -1.30
CA ALA A 371 -1.93 -20.33 -0.25
C ALA A 371 -3.24 -21.12 -0.38
N ILE A 372 -3.31 -22.29 0.25
CA ILE A 372 -4.54 -23.09 0.36
C ILE A 372 -5.20 -22.83 1.70
N LEU A 373 -6.53 -22.78 1.73
CA LEU A 373 -7.29 -22.56 2.97
C LEU A 373 -7.56 -23.87 3.71
N LYS A 374 -7.62 -23.78 5.05
CA LYS A 374 -8.12 -24.90 5.86
C LYS A 374 -9.59 -25.16 5.56
N GLY A 375 -9.94 -26.43 5.46
CA GLY A 375 -11.29 -26.87 5.08
C GLY A 375 -11.45 -27.14 3.59
N THR A 376 -10.45 -26.88 2.76
CA THR A 376 -10.36 -27.47 1.41
C THR A 376 -10.21 -28.99 1.52
N ASP A 377 -10.97 -29.73 0.72
CA ASP A 377 -10.93 -31.20 0.71
C ASP A 377 -9.53 -31.73 0.38
N GLU A 378 -9.06 -32.74 1.12
CA GLU A 378 -7.71 -33.33 0.96
C GLU A 378 -7.45 -33.81 -0.48
N GLU A 379 -8.46 -34.39 -1.14
CA GLU A 379 -8.40 -34.84 -2.54
C GLU A 379 -8.25 -33.68 -3.56
N LYS A 380 -8.66 -32.45 -3.20
CA LYS A 380 -8.46 -31.27 -4.04
C LYS A 380 -7.04 -30.71 -3.96
N ILE A 381 -6.35 -30.85 -2.83
CA ILE A 381 -5.10 -30.14 -2.56
C ILE A 381 -4.03 -30.38 -3.64
N PRO A 382 -3.74 -31.63 -4.07
CA PRO A 382 -2.81 -31.88 -5.19
C PRO A 382 -3.20 -31.19 -6.50
N LEU A 383 -4.50 -31.12 -6.79
CA LEU A 383 -5.03 -30.51 -8.02
C LEU A 383 -4.99 -28.98 -7.95
N ALA A 384 -5.24 -28.41 -6.76
CA ALA A 384 -5.15 -26.99 -6.48
C ALA A 384 -3.72 -26.45 -6.66
N ILE A 385 -2.72 -27.17 -6.13
CA ILE A 385 -1.28 -26.87 -6.29
C ILE A 385 -0.92 -26.84 -7.79
N GLN A 386 -1.21 -27.94 -8.51
CA GLN A 386 -0.84 -28.09 -9.92
C GLN A 386 -1.57 -27.09 -10.84
N ALA A 387 -2.89 -26.94 -10.70
CA ALA A 387 -3.66 -26.02 -11.54
C ALA A 387 -3.25 -24.55 -11.33
N THR A 388 -2.93 -24.16 -10.09
CA THR A 388 -2.43 -22.81 -9.80
C THR A 388 -1.06 -22.57 -10.43
N TYR A 389 -0.12 -23.51 -10.34
CA TYR A 389 1.16 -23.37 -11.04
C TYR A 389 0.97 -23.28 -12.57
N MET A 390 0.14 -24.14 -13.17
CA MET A 390 -0.16 -24.07 -14.61
C MET A 390 -0.74 -22.70 -15.01
N TYR A 391 -1.67 -22.15 -14.21
CA TYR A 391 -2.31 -20.86 -14.45
C TYR A 391 -1.34 -19.66 -14.33
N LEU A 392 -0.51 -19.65 -13.27
CA LEU A 392 0.45 -18.58 -13.00
C LEU A 392 1.62 -18.59 -13.99
N ASN A 393 2.14 -19.78 -14.33
CA ASN A 393 3.25 -19.92 -15.28
C ASN A 393 2.80 -19.75 -16.74
N GLY A 394 1.48 -19.72 -17.01
CA GLY A 394 0.93 -19.69 -18.35
C GLY A 394 1.30 -20.93 -19.17
N GLU A 395 1.05 -22.12 -18.60
CA GLU A 395 1.34 -23.41 -19.22
C GLU A 395 0.18 -23.80 -20.16
N THR A 396 0.39 -23.75 -21.48
CA THR A 396 -0.62 -24.06 -22.52
C THR A 396 -0.49 -25.48 -23.10
N GLY A 397 0.54 -26.23 -22.71
CA GLY A 397 0.92 -27.50 -23.33
C GLY A 397 1.70 -27.34 -24.65
N GLU A 398 1.79 -26.14 -25.21
CA GLU A 398 2.64 -25.80 -26.35
C GLU A 398 4.06 -25.43 -25.87
N PRO A 399 5.13 -25.71 -26.63
CA PRO A 399 6.46 -25.23 -26.29
C PRO A 399 6.51 -23.70 -26.36
N LYS A 400 6.93 -23.05 -25.27
CA LYS A 400 7.26 -21.61 -25.32
C LYS A 400 8.54 -21.41 -26.13
N GLU A 401 8.51 -20.48 -27.07
CA GLU A 401 9.75 -19.92 -27.62
C GLU A 401 10.39 -19.01 -26.55
N GLU A 402 11.72 -19.07 -26.40
CA GLU A 402 12.45 -18.15 -25.53
C GLU A 402 12.48 -16.76 -26.19
N GLY A 403 11.52 -15.91 -25.82
CA GLY A 403 11.52 -14.50 -26.19
C GLY A 403 12.66 -13.72 -25.53
N GLU A 404 12.98 -12.54 -26.07
CA GLU A 404 13.94 -11.63 -25.44
C GLU A 404 13.50 -11.28 -24.01
N LYS A 405 14.43 -11.29 -23.05
CA LYS A 405 14.13 -10.92 -21.66
C LYS A 405 13.71 -9.45 -21.63
N SER A 406 12.48 -9.18 -21.21
CA SER A 406 11.95 -7.82 -21.15
C SER A 406 12.48 -7.08 -19.91
N VAL A 407 12.73 -5.78 -20.06
CA VAL A 407 13.05 -4.89 -18.95
C VAL A 407 11.73 -4.39 -18.34
N PHE A 408 11.47 -4.71 -17.07
CA PHE A 408 10.23 -4.31 -16.42
C PHE A 408 10.23 -2.82 -16.05
N ILE A 409 11.32 -2.32 -15.48
CA ILE A 409 11.44 -0.92 -15.03
C ILE A 409 11.64 0.06 -16.19
N GLY A 410 11.24 1.32 -16.00
CA GLY A 410 11.50 2.41 -16.94
C GLY A 410 12.94 2.92 -16.84
N MET A 411 13.69 2.83 -17.93
CA MET A 411 15.04 3.39 -18.10
C MET A 411 15.28 3.73 -19.57
N ASP A 412 16.26 4.60 -19.85
CA ASP A 412 16.74 4.85 -21.23
C ASP A 412 17.70 3.74 -21.69
N MET A 413 17.12 2.64 -22.16
CA MET A 413 17.84 1.51 -22.78
C MET A 413 18.61 1.92 -24.05
N PHE A 414 18.39 3.12 -24.61
CA PHE A 414 18.99 3.60 -25.84
C PHE A 414 20.06 4.68 -25.61
N HIS A 415 20.39 4.99 -24.35
CA HIS A 415 21.41 5.99 -24.01
C HIS A 415 22.78 5.61 -24.60
N PRO A 416 23.45 6.48 -25.38
CA PRO A 416 24.55 6.07 -26.26
C PRO A 416 25.84 5.64 -25.55
N GLU A 417 26.07 6.04 -24.29
CA GLU A 417 27.25 5.59 -23.53
C GLU A 417 26.95 4.44 -22.55
N ILE A 418 25.70 4.28 -22.05
CA ILE A 418 25.39 3.36 -20.92
C ILE A 418 24.07 2.58 -21.05
N GLY A 419 23.32 2.71 -22.15
CA GLY A 419 22.00 2.07 -22.32
C GLY A 419 22.04 0.55 -22.22
N GLN A 420 23.00 -0.09 -22.89
CA GLN A 420 23.19 -1.54 -22.82
C GLN A 420 23.69 -1.99 -21.44
N ASP A 421 24.62 -1.24 -20.83
CA ASP A 421 25.17 -1.58 -19.51
C ASP A 421 24.07 -1.63 -18.44
N MET A 422 23.12 -0.69 -18.45
CA MET A 422 21.97 -0.72 -17.54
C MET A 422 21.07 -1.96 -17.74
N VAL A 423 20.89 -2.40 -18.99
CA VAL A 423 20.13 -3.60 -19.36
C VAL A 423 20.84 -4.87 -18.91
N ASP A 424 22.14 -4.99 -19.18
CA ASP A 424 22.96 -6.13 -18.80
C ASP A 424 23.08 -6.26 -17.27
N ILE A 425 23.25 -5.13 -16.56
CA ILE A 425 23.23 -5.08 -15.09
C ILE A 425 21.84 -5.51 -14.58
N TYR A 426 20.76 -4.94 -15.11
CA TYR A 426 19.40 -5.27 -14.71
C TYR A 426 19.08 -6.77 -14.90
N HIS A 427 19.45 -7.38 -16.02
CA HIS A 427 19.24 -8.81 -16.25
C HIS A 427 20.13 -9.69 -15.36
N LYS A 428 21.40 -9.31 -15.14
CA LYS A 428 22.27 -10.00 -14.18
C LYS A 428 21.66 -9.98 -12.78
N ARG A 429 21.19 -8.82 -12.29
CA ARG A 429 20.55 -8.67 -10.97
C ARG A 429 19.17 -9.30 -10.88
N SER A 430 18.47 -9.41 -12.01
CA SER A 430 17.27 -10.26 -12.16
C SER A 430 17.60 -11.71 -11.83
N GLU A 431 18.62 -12.28 -12.48
CA GLU A 431 19.04 -13.68 -12.32
C GLU A 431 19.66 -14.00 -10.94
N GLU A 432 20.45 -13.08 -10.38
CA GLU A 432 21.20 -13.33 -9.13
C GLU A 432 20.37 -13.26 -7.83
N THR A 433 19.20 -12.63 -7.86
CA THR A 433 18.45 -12.30 -6.64
C THR A 433 17.06 -12.96 -6.63
N VAL A 434 16.73 -13.66 -5.54
CA VAL A 434 15.38 -14.18 -5.25
C VAL A 434 14.71 -13.37 -4.13
N VAL A 435 13.43 -13.62 -3.83
CA VAL A 435 12.75 -13.05 -2.65
C VAL A 435 13.59 -13.30 -1.39
N ASN A 436 13.97 -12.20 -0.74
CA ASN A 436 14.97 -12.16 0.33
C ASN A 436 14.57 -11.30 1.54
N GLU A 437 13.51 -10.49 1.42
CA GLU A 437 12.89 -9.73 2.50
C GLU A 437 11.47 -10.22 2.74
N LEU A 438 11.13 -10.55 3.99
CA LEU A 438 9.83 -11.10 4.40
C LEU A 438 9.16 -10.26 5.50
N ALA A 439 9.73 -9.11 5.87
CA ALA A 439 9.22 -8.31 6.99
C ALA A 439 7.76 -7.90 6.84
N ASP A 440 7.26 -7.64 5.63
CA ASP A 440 5.84 -7.37 5.39
C ASP A 440 4.97 -8.64 5.54
N VAL A 441 5.45 -9.80 5.07
CA VAL A 441 4.81 -11.12 5.28
C VAL A 441 4.69 -11.47 6.76
N PHE A 442 5.57 -10.96 7.63
CA PHE A 442 5.47 -11.11 9.08
C PHE A 442 4.92 -9.87 9.81
N SER A 443 4.48 -8.82 9.10
CA SER A 443 4.00 -7.54 9.66
C SER A 443 4.98 -6.89 10.65
N ILE A 444 6.27 -6.94 10.31
CA ILE A 444 7.44 -6.43 11.05
C ILE A 444 7.91 -5.07 10.54
N SER A 445 7.79 -4.81 9.23
CA SER A 445 8.24 -3.59 8.54
C SER A 445 7.86 -2.31 9.29
N GLY A 446 6.57 -2.09 9.57
CA GLY A 446 6.07 -0.91 10.30
C GLY A 446 6.65 -0.72 11.72
N LYS A 447 7.05 -1.80 12.40
CA LYS A 447 7.73 -1.73 13.70
C LYS A 447 9.19 -1.32 13.53
N PHE A 448 9.86 -1.89 12.52
CA PHE A 448 11.24 -1.57 12.17
C PHE A 448 11.38 -0.11 11.70
N ILE A 449 10.54 0.33 10.76
CA ILE A 449 10.44 1.73 10.27
C ILE A 449 10.41 2.71 11.44
N ARG A 450 9.50 2.49 12.40
CA ARG A 450 9.33 3.39 13.54
C ARG A 450 10.56 3.43 14.44
N LEU A 451 11.14 2.27 14.76
CA LEU A 451 12.36 2.21 15.58
C LEU A 451 13.55 2.89 14.91
N VAL A 452 13.75 2.64 13.61
CA VAL A 452 14.80 3.26 12.80
C VAL A 452 14.61 4.78 12.77
N GLY A 453 13.43 5.26 12.38
CA GLY A 453 13.11 6.69 12.33
C GLY A 453 13.26 7.38 13.69
N ASP A 454 12.74 6.78 14.77
CA ASP A 454 12.89 7.35 16.10
C ASP A 454 14.37 7.40 16.55
N SER A 455 15.19 6.41 16.18
CA SER A 455 16.63 6.37 16.50
C SER A 455 17.52 7.31 15.65
N ILE A 456 17.16 7.55 14.38
CA ILE A 456 17.86 8.50 13.50
C ILE A 456 17.57 9.94 13.93
N TYR A 457 16.30 10.26 14.25
CA TYR A 457 15.87 11.61 14.59
C TYR A 457 15.84 11.90 16.12
N GLY A 458 16.30 10.96 16.96
CA GLY A 458 16.32 11.11 18.43
C GLY A 458 14.93 11.27 19.09
N ARG A 459 13.86 10.88 18.39
CA ARG A 459 12.47 11.05 18.84
C ARG A 459 12.22 10.15 20.05
N ASN A 460 11.30 10.56 20.93
CA ASN A 460 10.92 9.81 22.13
C ASN A 460 12.09 9.52 23.11
N ASN A 461 13.21 10.27 23.00
CA ASN A 461 14.50 10.00 23.66
C ASN A 461 15.16 8.66 23.26
N THR A 462 14.84 8.15 22.07
CA THR A 462 15.42 6.93 21.52
C THR A 462 16.91 7.13 21.23
N PRO A 463 17.81 6.24 21.68
CA PRO A 463 19.25 6.32 21.37
C PRO A 463 19.54 5.93 19.92
N LYS A 464 20.80 6.02 19.46
CA LYS A 464 21.22 5.50 18.14
C LYS A 464 20.84 4.01 18.00
N TYR A 465 20.53 3.60 16.76
CA TYR A 465 19.86 2.34 16.44
C TYR A 465 20.45 1.10 17.14
N SER A 466 21.77 0.95 17.14
CA SER A 466 22.47 -0.19 17.75
C SER A 466 22.16 -0.42 19.24
N VAL A 467 21.83 0.64 19.98
CA VAL A 467 21.39 0.55 21.39
C VAL A 467 19.86 0.50 21.49
N ALA A 468 19.15 1.17 20.58
CA ALA A 468 17.70 1.21 20.57
C ALA A 468 17.09 -0.17 20.27
N ILE A 469 17.72 -0.95 19.38
CA ILE A 469 17.25 -2.30 19.06
C ILE A 469 17.42 -3.26 20.23
N GLU A 470 18.57 -3.28 20.90
CA GLU A 470 18.81 -4.11 22.09
C GLU A 470 17.79 -3.85 23.21
N GLN A 471 17.30 -2.60 23.31
CA GLN A 471 16.28 -2.20 24.28
C GLN A 471 14.84 -2.56 23.86
N GLN A 472 14.56 -2.66 22.56
CA GLN A 472 13.20 -2.81 22.02
C GLN A 472 12.96 -4.15 21.30
N ARG A 473 13.97 -5.02 21.20
CA ARG A 473 13.91 -6.32 20.51
C ARG A 473 12.68 -7.16 20.86
N GLY A 474 12.28 -7.17 22.14
CA GLY A 474 11.09 -7.89 22.61
C GLY A 474 9.78 -7.54 21.87
N ILE A 475 9.64 -6.31 21.36
CA ILE A 475 8.46 -5.88 20.56
C ILE A 475 8.36 -6.64 19.23
N PHE A 476 9.49 -7.14 18.73
CA PHE A 476 9.60 -7.94 17.52
C PHE A 476 9.47 -9.43 17.84
N ASP A 477 10.18 -9.92 18.87
CA ASP A 477 10.09 -11.30 19.31
C ASP A 477 8.64 -11.68 19.73
N ASP A 478 7.93 -10.81 20.46
CA ASP A 478 6.50 -10.99 20.79
C ASP A 478 5.62 -11.04 19.52
N ALA A 479 5.90 -10.19 18.53
CA ALA A 479 5.12 -10.11 17.28
C ALA A 479 5.31 -11.33 16.36
N ILE A 480 6.42 -12.06 16.54
CA ILE A 480 6.71 -13.35 15.91
C ILE A 480 6.06 -14.48 16.73
N ALA A 481 6.29 -14.51 18.04
CA ALA A 481 5.78 -15.54 18.94
C ALA A 481 4.25 -15.63 18.96
N ILE A 482 3.53 -14.51 18.76
CA ILE A 482 2.07 -14.51 18.57
C ILE A 482 1.66 -15.34 17.34
N LYS A 483 2.38 -15.20 16.21
CA LYS A 483 2.09 -15.93 14.96
C LYS A 483 2.49 -17.39 15.08
N GLU A 484 3.67 -17.68 15.62
CA GLU A 484 4.13 -19.05 15.90
C GLU A 484 3.12 -19.80 16.78
N LYS A 485 2.66 -19.16 17.87
CA LYS A 485 1.64 -19.71 18.78
C LYS A 485 0.29 -19.93 18.08
N ALA A 486 -0.16 -18.97 17.26
CA ALA A 486 -1.39 -19.11 16.49
C ALA A 486 -1.31 -20.32 15.55
N LEU A 487 -0.25 -20.41 14.74
CA LEU A 487 0.00 -21.49 13.79
C LEU A 487 0.08 -22.86 14.49
N ASN A 488 0.86 -22.96 15.57
CA ASN A 488 1.00 -24.17 16.38
C ASN A 488 -0.23 -24.56 17.20
N SER A 489 -1.27 -23.72 17.28
CA SER A 489 -2.56 -24.11 17.89
C SER A 489 -3.35 -25.12 17.04
N GLY A 490 -3.01 -25.27 15.76
CA GLY A 490 -3.71 -26.07 14.76
C GLY A 490 -5.07 -25.49 14.30
N LYS A 491 -5.70 -24.63 15.10
CA LYS A 491 -7.04 -24.05 14.82
C LYS A 491 -6.94 -22.67 14.19
N ALA A 492 -7.96 -22.30 13.42
CA ALA A 492 -8.20 -20.91 13.08
C ALA A 492 -8.40 -20.09 14.37
N GLN A 493 -7.85 -18.89 14.40
CA GLN A 493 -7.91 -17.94 15.49
C GLN A 493 -8.39 -16.59 14.96
N ASP A 494 -9.27 -15.94 15.70
CA ASP A 494 -9.62 -14.55 15.44
C ASP A 494 -8.52 -13.60 15.94
N ASN A 495 -8.15 -12.64 15.10
CA ASN A 495 -7.26 -11.54 15.42
C ASN A 495 -7.75 -10.20 14.84
N VAL A 496 -9.00 -10.14 14.36
CA VAL A 496 -9.62 -8.90 13.89
C VAL A 496 -9.93 -8.04 15.11
N VAL A 497 -9.77 -6.72 14.98
CA VAL A 497 -10.12 -5.77 16.05
C VAL A 497 -11.49 -5.15 15.76
N PRO A 498 -12.32 -4.91 16.80
CA PRO A 498 -13.62 -4.27 16.62
C PRO A 498 -13.55 -2.92 15.90
N LYS A 499 -14.52 -2.68 15.02
CA LYS A 499 -14.68 -1.42 14.28
C LYS A 499 -15.61 -0.49 15.07
N PHE A 500 -15.14 0.73 15.34
CA PHE A 500 -15.94 1.78 15.96
C PHE A 500 -16.64 2.65 14.90
N GLU A 501 -17.94 2.89 15.08
CA GLU A 501 -18.70 3.95 14.43
C GLU A 501 -19.05 5.02 15.47
N LYS A 502 -18.66 6.28 15.26
CA LYS A 502 -19.05 7.40 16.12
C LYS A 502 -20.36 8.01 15.63
N LEU A 503 -21.41 7.83 16.42
CA LEU A 503 -22.79 8.29 16.15
C LEU A 503 -22.93 9.82 16.18
N VAL A 504 -22.02 10.51 16.87
CA VAL A 504 -22.01 11.98 17.01
C VAL A 504 -20.73 12.52 16.39
N THR A 505 -20.84 13.16 15.22
CA THR A 505 -19.69 13.74 14.52
C THR A 505 -19.16 14.99 15.22
N GLY A 506 -17.83 15.16 15.20
CA GLY A 506 -17.13 16.32 15.76
C GLY A 506 -16.35 16.04 17.05
N THR A 507 -15.64 17.09 17.46
CA THR A 507 -14.80 17.18 18.67
C THR A 507 -15.68 17.36 19.91
N TYR A 508 -15.22 16.86 21.06
CA TYR A 508 -15.88 17.13 22.34
C TYR A 508 -15.56 18.55 22.84
N HIS A 509 -16.52 19.22 23.49
CA HIS A 509 -16.33 20.60 23.95
C HIS A 509 -16.94 20.79 25.36
N TYR A 510 -16.13 21.19 26.34
CA TYR A 510 -16.58 21.37 27.73
C TYR A 510 -16.00 22.62 28.40
N PRO A 511 -16.73 23.28 29.33
CA PRO A 511 -16.18 24.36 30.14
C PRO A 511 -15.00 23.93 31.03
N VAL A 512 -14.10 24.87 31.31
CA VAL A 512 -13.08 24.75 32.37
C VAL A 512 -13.72 24.32 33.70
N GLY A 513 -13.11 23.31 34.33
CA GLY A 513 -13.57 22.70 35.58
C GLY A 513 -14.61 21.58 35.43
N THR A 514 -14.93 21.15 34.20
CA THR A 514 -15.82 19.99 33.96
C THR A 514 -15.18 18.69 34.44
N ASP A 515 -15.92 17.91 35.23
CA ASP A 515 -15.53 16.54 35.61
C ASP A 515 -15.93 15.54 34.51
N LEU A 516 -14.97 15.22 33.64
CA LEU A 516 -15.16 14.28 32.52
C LEU A 516 -15.42 12.85 33.00
N SER A 517 -15.09 12.48 34.24
CA SER A 517 -15.33 11.13 34.78
C SER A 517 -16.82 10.81 34.97
N GLN A 518 -17.67 11.84 35.02
CA GLN A 518 -19.13 11.70 35.15
C GLN A 518 -19.84 11.64 33.79
N ILE A 519 -19.10 11.73 32.68
CA ILE A 519 -19.63 11.74 31.32
C ILE A 519 -19.51 10.32 30.73
N ASP A 520 -20.65 9.74 30.38
CA ASP A 520 -20.67 8.44 29.71
C ASP A 520 -20.56 8.61 28.19
N PHE A 521 -19.32 8.69 27.73
CA PHE A 521 -18.94 8.78 26.32
C PHE A 521 -19.30 7.52 25.51
N THR A 522 -19.55 6.36 26.13
CA THR A 522 -19.83 5.12 25.38
C THR A 522 -21.11 5.22 24.54
N LYS A 523 -22.05 6.10 24.95
CA LYS A 523 -23.31 6.37 24.24
C LYS A 523 -23.14 6.99 22.85
N ASP A 524 -21.99 7.60 22.57
CA ASP A 524 -21.74 8.26 21.28
C ASP A 524 -21.19 7.30 20.22
N PHE A 525 -21.05 5.99 20.54
CA PHE A 525 -20.45 5.00 19.67
C PHE A 525 -21.34 3.75 19.53
N THR A 526 -21.17 3.08 18.40
CA THR A 526 -21.43 1.64 18.27
C THR A 526 -20.12 0.95 17.89
N ALA A 527 -19.97 -0.30 18.33
CA ALA A 527 -18.87 -1.16 17.92
C ALA A 527 -19.40 -2.43 17.27
N THR A 528 -18.79 -2.83 16.17
CA THR A 528 -19.09 -4.05 15.44
C THR A 528 -17.82 -4.85 15.18
N ASP A 529 -17.96 -6.16 15.11
CA ASP A 529 -16.90 -7.09 14.78
C ASP A 529 -17.35 -8.03 13.65
N ASN A 530 -16.41 -8.57 12.88
CA ASN A 530 -16.74 -9.39 11.70
C ASN A 530 -17.21 -10.81 12.07
N ILE A 531 -16.91 -11.32 13.26
CA ILE A 531 -17.28 -12.66 13.74
C ILE A 531 -18.31 -12.58 14.86
N ASP A 532 -18.12 -11.63 15.78
CA ASP A 532 -19.00 -11.42 16.93
C ASP A 532 -20.22 -10.54 16.63
N GLY A 533 -20.21 -9.79 15.53
CA GLY A 533 -21.29 -8.88 15.15
C GLY A 533 -21.35 -7.63 16.03
N ASN A 534 -22.55 -7.15 16.36
CA ASN A 534 -22.71 -5.96 17.21
C ASN A 534 -22.25 -6.24 18.65
N LEU A 535 -21.28 -5.46 19.14
CA LEU A 535 -20.76 -5.59 20.50
C LEU A 535 -21.60 -4.78 21.50
N ASP A 536 -21.61 -5.22 22.76
CA ASP A 536 -22.28 -4.49 23.85
C ASP A 536 -21.38 -3.37 24.38
N MET A 537 -21.73 -2.13 24.04
CA MET A 537 -21.03 -0.93 24.51
C MET A 537 -21.01 -0.79 26.04
N ALA A 538 -21.87 -1.49 26.79
CA ALA A 538 -21.77 -1.56 28.26
C ALA A 538 -20.52 -2.31 28.76
N THR A 539 -19.79 -3.00 27.88
CA THR A 539 -18.48 -3.61 28.16
C THR A 539 -17.30 -2.71 27.81
N ALA A 540 -17.54 -1.58 27.13
CA ALA A 540 -16.49 -0.63 26.80
C ALA A 540 -15.96 0.10 28.06
N THR A 541 -14.71 0.50 28.00
CA THR A 541 -14.05 1.33 29.02
C THR A 541 -13.69 2.68 28.43
N VAL A 542 -13.65 3.71 29.27
CA VAL A 542 -13.25 5.06 28.88
C VAL A 542 -12.06 5.50 29.71
N GLU A 543 -11.04 6.04 29.05
CA GLU A 543 -9.83 6.57 29.63
C GLU A 543 -9.66 8.04 29.24
N ILE A 544 -9.32 8.88 30.21
CA ILE A 544 -9.02 10.30 30.01
C ILE A 544 -7.50 10.44 30.05
N VAL A 545 -6.89 10.89 28.95
CA VAL A 545 -5.43 10.86 28.74
C VAL A 545 -4.91 12.28 28.53
N ASP A 546 -3.99 12.72 29.38
CA ASP A 546 -3.29 14.02 29.30
C ASP A 546 -4.18 15.29 29.23
N VAL A 547 -5.45 15.20 29.66
CA VAL A 547 -6.39 16.33 29.73
C VAL A 547 -6.33 17.03 31.09
N ASP A 548 -5.89 18.29 31.15
CA ASP A 548 -6.09 19.16 32.31
C ASP A 548 -7.37 19.99 32.14
N THR A 549 -8.45 19.58 32.81
CA THR A 549 -9.74 20.29 32.71
C THR A 549 -9.73 21.66 33.40
N THR A 550 -8.66 22.04 34.10
CA THR A 550 -8.51 23.38 34.69
C THR A 550 -7.89 24.40 33.71
N VAL A 551 -7.34 23.95 32.58
CA VAL A 551 -6.70 24.78 31.56
C VAL A 551 -7.51 24.75 30.27
N ALA A 552 -7.85 25.93 29.74
CA ALA A 552 -8.49 26.07 28.44
C ALA A 552 -7.49 25.76 27.31
N ALA A 553 -7.75 24.70 26.54
CA ALA A 553 -6.90 24.19 25.46
C ALA A 553 -7.63 23.12 24.63
N THR A 554 -7.07 22.77 23.48
CA THR A 554 -7.44 21.57 22.71
C THR A 554 -6.52 20.41 23.09
N TYR A 555 -7.10 19.27 23.48
CA TYR A 555 -6.39 18.05 23.84
C TYR A 555 -6.66 16.96 22.80
N THR A 556 -5.64 16.67 21.98
CA THR A 556 -5.69 15.65 20.92
C THR A 556 -5.69 14.25 21.53
N SER A 557 -6.59 13.37 21.06
CA SER A 557 -6.77 11.99 21.57
C SER A 557 -7.05 11.87 23.09
N GLY A 558 -7.50 12.96 23.73
CA GLY A 558 -7.66 13.06 25.18
C GLY A 558 -8.80 12.21 25.78
N ILE A 559 -9.77 11.78 24.97
CA ILE A 559 -10.80 10.80 25.35
C ILE A 559 -10.55 9.52 24.55
N GLN A 560 -10.31 8.40 25.23
CA GLN A 560 -10.10 7.10 24.58
C GLN A 560 -11.17 6.10 25.02
N VAL A 561 -11.97 5.62 24.07
CA VAL A 561 -12.99 4.59 24.30
C VAL A 561 -12.45 3.26 23.79
N LYS A 562 -12.44 2.23 24.65
CA LYS A 562 -11.81 0.93 24.37
C LYS A 562 -12.82 -0.20 24.54
N ILE A 563 -12.86 -1.14 23.60
CA ILE A 563 -13.74 -2.32 23.67
C ILE A 563 -13.00 -3.56 23.18
N LYS A 564 -13.46 -4.74 23.61
CA LYS A 564 -12.95 -6.04 23.17
C LYS A 564 -14.07 -6.92 22.61
N ASP A 565 -13.71 -7.78 21.67
CA ASP A 565 -14.50 -8.94 21.25
C ASP A 565 -14.48 -10.06 22.33
N LYS A 566 -15.05 -11.23 22.01
CA LYS A 566 -14.97 -12.43 22.86
C LYS A 566 -13.58 -13.09 22.90
N ASN A 567 -12.71 -12.82 21.94
CA ASN A 567 -11.38 -13.46 21.85
C ASN A 567 -10.26 -12.63 22.53
N GLY A 568 -10.54 -11.39 22.89
CA GLY A 568 -9.66 -10.47 23.63
C GLY A 568 -9.01 -9.37 22.78
N ASN A 569 -9.31 -9.31 21.48
CA ASN A 569 -8.79 -8.31 20.55
C ASN A 569 -9.36 -6.93 20.92
N GLU A 570 -8.49 -5.93 21.12
CA GLU A 570 -8.87 -4.62 21.64
C GLU A 570 -8.85 -3.54 20.54
N ALA A 571 -9.96 -2.82 20.42
CA ALA A 571 -10.06 -1.61 19.62
C ALA A 571 -10.04 -0.36 20.52
N VAL A 572 -9.48 0.75 19.99
CA VAL A 572 -9.40 2.04 20.69
C VAL A 572 -9.86 3.18 19.78
N SER A 573 -11.00 3.81 20.10
CA SER A 573 -11.42 5.07 19.49
C SER A 573 -10.79 6.25 20.24
N LYS A 574 -9.88 6.96 19.56
CA LYS A 574 -9.26 8.19 20.09
C LYS A 574 -10.06 9.41 19.65
N ASN A 575 -10.36 10.30 20.60
CA ASN A 575 -11.22 11.44 20.38
C ASN A 575 -10.62 12.70 21.02
N ASP A 576 -10.65 13.79 20.27
CA ASP A 576 -10.19 15.10 20.71
C ASP A 576 -11.24 15.78 21.61
N VAL A 577 -10.76 16.58 22.57
CA VAL A 577 -11.61 17.38 23.47
C VAL A 577 -11.04 18.80 23.63
N VAL A 578 -11.90 19.80 23.46
CA VAL A 578 -11.60 21.19 23.79
C VAL A 578 -12.16 21.52 25.17
N ILE A 579 -11.29 22.01 26.04
CA ILE A 579 -11.68 22.67 27.29
C ILE A 579 -11.67 24.18 27.03
N PHE A 580 -12.77 24.89 27.32
CA PHE A 580 -12.90 26.32 27.01
C PHE A 580 -13.36 27.16 28.20
N ASP A 581 -12.99 28.44 28.23
CA ASP A 581 -13.46 29.39 29.24
C ASP A 581 -14.88 29.88 28.91
N ASP A 582 -15.89 29.33 29.58
CA ASP A 582 -17.31 29.73 29.47
C ASP A 582 -17.58 31.16 29.96
N LYS A 583 -16.60 31.80 30.60
CA LYS A 583 -16.66 33.18 31.10
C LYS A 583 -15.83 34.14 30.24
N ASN A 584 -15.27 33.68 29.11
CA ASN A 584 -14.59 34.57 28.17
C ASN A 584 -15.55 35.65 27.64
N THR A 585 -15.13 36.92 27.74
CA THR A 585 -15.82 38.08 27.13
C THR A 585 -14.97 38.78 26.07
N THR A 586 -13.89 38.13 25.62
CA THR A 586 -12.94 38.67 24.64
C THR A 586 -13.26 38.08 23.26
N PRO A 587 -13.57 38.90 22.25
CA PRO A 587 -13.72 38.43 20.88
C PRO A 587 -12.50 37.64 20.40
N PRO A 588 -12.69 36.57 19.60
CA PRO A 588 -11.58 35.86 18.97
C PRO A 588 -10.80 36.76 18.01
N THR A 589 -9.52 36.44 17.81
CA THR A 589 -8.71 37.03 16.74
C THR A 589 -9.05 36.34 15.42
N LEU A 590 -9.36 37.13 14.40
CA LEU A 590 -9.59 36.65 13.02
C LEU A 590 -8.76 37.51 12.06
N ALA A 591 -7.89 36.88 11.28
CA ALA A 591 -7.00 37.55 10.34
C ALA A 591 -6.96 36.80 8.99
N ALA A 592 -7.14 37.54 7.89
CA ALA A 592 -6.91 37.01 6.54
C ALA A 592 -5.41 36.86 6.27
N LYS A 593 -5.06 35.99 5.32
CA LYS A 593 -3.71 35.90 4.76
C LYS A 593 -3.35 37.18 4.01
N ALA A 594 -2.04 37.45 3.91
CA ALA A 594 -1.52 38.54 3.10
C ALA A 594 -1.77 38.32 1.59
N GLU A 595 -1.71 37.07 1.15
CA GLU A 595 -2.05 36.61 -0.19
C GLU A 595 -2.87 35.31 -0.08
N TYR A 596 -3.88 35.17 -0.93
CA TYR A 596 -4.77 34.00 -0.98
C TYR A 596 -5.23 33.75 -2.42
N ARG A 597 -5.77 32.56 -2.69
CA ARG A 597 -6.13 32.14 -4.04
C ARG A 597 -7.28 32.97 -4.64
N THR A 598 -7.32 33.00 -5.97
CA THR A 598 -8.52 33.37 -6.74
C THR A 598 -9.56 32.24 -6.70
N ILE A 599 -10.79 32.59 -7.05
CA ILE A 599 -11.92 31.66 -7.21
C ILE A 599 -12.09 31.41 -8.72
N LYS A 600 -12.29 30.15 -9.15
CA LYS A 600 -12.53 29.85 -10.57
C LYS A 600 -13.98 30.18 -10.95
N LEU A 601 -14.18 30.66 -12.18
CA LEU A 601 -15.52 30.84 -12.73
C LEU A 601 -16.31 29.51 -12.67
N GLU A 602 -17.57 29.58 -12.26
CA GLU A 602 -18.45 28.43 -11.97
C GLU A 602 -17.98 27.53 -10.80
N GLU A 603 -17.06 27.98 -9.94
CA GLU A 603 -16.70 27.28 -8.70
C GLU A 603 -17.87 27.30 -7.69
N ASP A 604 -18.14 26.14 -7.06
CA ASP A 604 -19.19 26.01 -6.06
C ASP A 604 -18.75 26.62 -4.73
N ALA A 605 -19.19 27.86 -4.48
CA ALA A 605 -18.85 28.63 -3.29
C ALA A 605 -19.18 27.95 -1.94
N ASN A 606 -20.04 26.92 -1.93
CA ASN A 606 -20.39 26.13 -0.75
C ASN A 606 -19.34 25.03 -0.44
N LYS A 607 -18.45 24.73 -1.39
CA LYS A 607 -17.33 23.76 -1.24
C LYS A 607 -15.99 24.44 -0.97
N ILE A 608 -15.92 25.77 -1.06
CA ILE A 608 -14.71 26.55 -0.78
C ILE A 608 -14.34 26.42 0.71
N ASN A 609 -13.06 26.14 1.00
CA ASN A 609 -12.58 26.04 2.38
C ASN A 609 -12.22 27.43 2.90
N TRP A 610 -13.23 28.23 3.21
CA TRP A 610 -13.10 29.64 3.61
C TRP A 610 -12.12 29.88 4.76
N ALA A 611 -11.95 28.91 5.66
CA ALA A 611 -10.90 28.94 6.68
C ALA A 611 -9.51 28.71 6.06
N ASN A 612 -9.22 27.51 5.54
CA ASN A 612 -7.85 27.17 5.16
C ASN A 612 -7.36 27.86 3.89
N ASP A 613 -8.26 28.33 3.01
CA ASP A 613 -7.91 29.03 1.77
C ASP A 613 -7.52 30.50 2.05
N PHE A 614 -8.29 31.22 2.89
CA PHE A 614 -8.22 32.68 3.04
C PHE A 614 -7.81 33.21 4.43
N ILE A 615 -7.94 32.42 5.49
CA ILE A 615 -7.61 32.83 6.87
C ILE A 615 -6.18 32.41 7.23
N GLU A 616 -5.43 33.34 7.84
CA GLU A 616 -4.11 33.12 8.44
C GLU A 616 -4.26 32.61 9.88
N SER A 617 -5.19 33.20 10.64
CA SER A 617 -5.43 32.84 12.04
C SER A 617 -6.88 33.08 12.43
N ALA A 618 -7.49 32.08 13.06
CA ALA A 618 -8.75 32.16 13.79
C ALA A 618 -8.56 31.51 15.16
N VAL A 619 -8.39 32.31 16.23
CA VAL A 619 -8.08 31.82 17.59
C VAL A 619 -8.84 32.60 18.67
N ASP A 620 -9.17 31.99 19.80
CA ASP A 620 -9.69 32.70 20.96
C ASP A 620 -8.57 33.30 21.86
N LYS A 621 -8.94 33.82 23.04
CA LYS A 621 -7.99 34.45 23.97
C LYS A 621 -6.99 33.49 24.63
N ASP A 622 -7.30 32.19 24.65
CA ASP A 622 -6.49 31.14 25.27
C ASP A 622 -5.64 30.40 24.22
N GLY A 623 -5.80 30.75 22.94
CA GLY A 623 -5.07 30.17 21.81
C GLY A 623 -5.78 28.99 21.15
N ILE A 624 -7.04 28.71 21.49
CA ILE A 624 -7.81 27.62 20.91
C ILE A 624 -8.13 27.96 19.45
N VAL A 625 -7.76 27.06 18.53
CA VAL A 625 -7.97 27.25 17.08
C VAL A 625 -9.43 27.04 16.70
N LEU A 626 -9.98 27.98 15.92
CA LEU A 626 -11.41 28.09 15.59
C LEU A 626 -11.71 27.92 14.09
N ASN A 627 -10.78 27.42 13.26
CA ASN A 627 -10.96 27.28 11.81
C ASN A 627 -12.27 26.56 11.42
N SER A 628 -12.67 25.53 12.16
CA SER A 628 -13.92 24.78 11.97
C SER A 628 -15.20 25.55 12.33
N ARG A 629 -15.07 26.82 12.77
CA ARG A 629 -16.14 27.72 13.23
C ARG A 629 -16.14 29.06 12.47
N VAL A 630 -15.42 29.13 11.35
CA VAL A 630 -15.44 30.26 10.40
C VAL A 630 -16.64 30.07 9.46
N GLU A 631 -17.55 31.04 9.47
CA GLU A 631 -18.73 31.12 8.61
C GLU A 631 -18.51 32.22 7.56
N ALA A 632 -18.85 31.96 6.30
CA ALA A 632 -18.74 32.93 5.20
C ALA A 632 -20.11 33.43 4.76
N ASP A 633 -20.30 34.75 4.69
CA ASP A 633 -21.45 35.36 4.05
C ASP A 633 -21.21 35.47 2.54
N LEU A 634 -21.89 34.60 1.79
CA LEU A 634 -21.77 34.50 0.34
C LEU A 634 -22.76 35.41 -0.41
N SER A 635 -23.51 36.28 0.28
CA SER A 635 -24.59 37.06 -0.34
C SER A 635 -24.14 38.15 -1.33
N GLU A 636 -22.86 38.55 -1.30
CA GLU A 636 -22.25 39.46 -2.28
C GLU A 636 -21.42 38.73 -3.36
N LEU A 637 -21.23 37.41 -3.28
CA LEU A 637 -20.37 36.64 -4.19
C LEU A 637 -21.14 36.08 -5.40
N ASP A 638 -20.71 36.40 -6.62
CA ASP A 638 -21.16 35.77 -7.87
C ASP A 638 -19.99 35.05 -8.56
N THR A 639 -19.96 33.70 -8.48
CA THR A 639 -18.94 32.91 -9.16
C THR A 639 -19.22 32.68 -10.66
N THR A 640 -20.36 33.12 -11.19
CA THR A 640 -20.72 33.00 -12.62
C THR A 640 -20.24 34.20 -13.45
N THR A 641 -19.86 35.30 -12.79
CA THR A 641 -19.32 36.51 -13.42
C THR A 641 -17.88 36.77 -12.95
N ALA A 642 -16.95 36.89 -13.89
CA ALA A 642 -15.56 37.25 -13.57
C ALA A 642 -15.49 38.70 -13.06
N GLY A 643 -14.87 38.91 -11.91
CA GLY A 643 -14.90 40.18 -11.19
C GLY A 643 -14.41 40.07 -9.74
N THR A 644 -14.59 41.14 -8.98
CA THR A 644 -14.05 41.28 -7.61
C THR A 644 -15.21 41.48 -6.63
N TYR A 645 -15.24 40.69 -5.56
CA TYR A 645 -16.39 40.58 -4.65
C TYR A 645 -15.95 40.65 -3.19
N ASN A 646 -16.80 41.21 -2.33
CA ASN A 646 -16.61 41.14 -0.87
C ASN A 646 -17.13 39.79 -0.35
N VAL A 647 -16.41 39.19 0.59
CA VAL A 647 -16.92 38.10 1.43
C VAL A 647 -16.69 38.44 2.89
N SER A 648 -17.76 38.40 3.69
CA SER A 648 -17.68 38.62 5.14
C SER A 648 -17.41 37.30 5.83
N LEU A 649 -16.22 37.14 6.40
CA LEU A 649 -15.83 35.97 7.19
C LEU A 649 -16.05 36.28 8.67
N THR A 650 -16.82 35.45 9.35
CA THR A 650 -17.16 35.59 10.77
C THR A 650 -16.74 34.34 11.53
N VAL A 651 -16.06 34.49 12.66
CA VAL A 651 -15.78 33.39 13.58
C VAL A 651 -16.46 33.62 14.92
N THR A 652 -17.00 32.55 15.50
CA THR A 652 -17.66 32.57 16.82
C THR A 652 -16.92 31.61 17.75
N ASP A 653 -16.42 32.09 18.90
CA ASP A 653 -15.74 31.24 19.88
C ASP A 653 -16.71 30.30 20.61
N TYR A 654 -16.23 29.56 21.62
CA TYR A 654 -17.06 28.65 22.42
C TYR A 654 -17.89 29.36 23.50
N ALA A 655 -17.55 30.60 23.87
CA ALA A 655 -18.32 31.46 24.78
C ALA A 655 -19.39 32.31 24.06
N ASN A 656 -19.44 32.26 22.73
CA ASN A 656 -20.29 33.02 21.80
C ASN A 656 -19.86 34.47 21.54
N ASN A 657 -18.61 34.83 21.83
CA ASN A 657 -18.01 36.07 21.33
C ASN A 657 -17.74 35.93 19.82
N LYS A 658 -17.90 37.02 19.06
CA LYS A 658 -17.75 37.03 17.60
C LYS A 658 -16.71 38.04 17.14
N ALA A 659 -15.98 37.68 16.10
CA ALA A 659 -15.20 38.61 15.27
C ALA A 659 -15.54 38.38 13.80
N SER A 660 -15.50 39.46 13.01
CA SER A 660 -15.78 39.44 11.58
C SER A 660 -14.76 40.30 10.84
N ILE A 661 -14.34 39.84 9.66
CA ILE A 661 -13.55 40.61 8.70
C ILE A 661 -14.22 40.53 7.32
N THR A 662 -13.96 41.52 6.47
CA THR A 662 -14.35 41.47 5.06
C THR A 662 -13.09 41.30 4.24
N ILE A 663 -13.06 40.28 3.38
CA ILE A 663 -12.00 40.06 2.40
C ILE A 663 -12.52 40.38 1.00
N GLU A 664 -11.59 40.76 0.10
CA GLU A 664 -11.87 41.01 -1.30
C GLU A 664 -11.36 39.82 -2.12
N VAL A 665 -12.25 39.11 -2.82
CA VAL A 665 -11.91 37.90 -3.60
C VAL A 665 -12.13 38.12 -5.09
N GLU A 666 -11.20 37.66 -5.91
CA GLU A 666 -11.29 37.75 -7.37
C GLU A 666 -11.78 36.42 -7.96
N VAL A 667 -12.86 36.48 -8.72
CA VAL A 667 -13.38 35.38 -9.54
C VAL A 667 -12.78 35.53 -10.94
N VAL A 668 -11.96 34.57 -11.34
CA VAL A 668 -11.24 34.57 -12.62
C VAL A 668 -11.71 33.44 -13.52
N LYS A 669 -11.64 33.67 -14.84
CA LYS A 669 -11.62 32.55 -15.79
C LYS A 669 -10.31 31.81 -15.60
N GLY A 670 -10.36 30.70 -14.89
CA GLY A 670 -9.18 29.85 -14.73
C GLY A 670 -8.70 29.35 -16.09
N GLU A 671 -7.38 29.24 -16.19
CA GLU A 671 -6.68 28.65 -17.34
C GLU A 671 -7.12 27.18 -17.59
#